data_AF-A0A6N9YQD5-F1
#
_entry.id   AF-A0A6N9YQD5-F1
#
_cell.length_a   1.000
_cell.length_b   1.000
_cell.length_c   1.000
_cell.angle_alpha   90.00
_cell.angle_beta   90.00
_cell.angle_gamma   90.00
#
_symmetry.space_group_name_H-M   'P 1'
#
loop_
_entity.id
_entity.type
_entity.pdbx_description
1 polymer ?
#
loop_
_entity_poly.entity_id
_entity_poly.type
_entity_poly.pdbx_seq_one_letter_code
_entity_poly.pdbx_strand_id
1 'polypeptide(L)'
;MTSVVTELRISRIQAHRYRMPLKRAYGTARGVTKASTNIVVAISAEHGGQRFTGYGECQPRHVLTGDGDRRGNSAWSFLVPALQRLHRRSIPAKDRHVALAAIRGLMAELDVLAAEHADDTNRDRPFRGTMLGIEVALLDVVARSLNLQIAELLGKRRDEIGVSISTISSSTSLDDVAGKVIKQSRFPMTRVKGIGDLEHDWSLLETVTDANRSAKRDKPIWMDINEALDVSQAMAFIDGMVDRMAAGRLPASLVLEGILPKSQVTDLPLLQRHADAASREASGEQPLDLRIMPDEGMWDVTDLERVNAAGGCRALNIKAPKAGGLLASLDLAEAAVAADPDIHVCIGGMVGTSDATAWALHNLARALPRIDYLTAVPPTNVEQRITEPKARYVARDSNIIAAQVRPGLGTDLVLENVKPYVEASFDTAGTNAETSATSTITPRRASSEYSMISQQAESADDDASLTLVLAGDTSLGDVHINAKGGALLDRLNGDPFSFFELLQPLISDTDAFILNLETVLADSPISPFEGKKRFLGWDSPDRAVRVLKGLGVNAVGLANNHTMDFGADNLARTIGHLKDGGIDAFGAGASLAEAAEPLTFAFTLGGTERRVHLIAACEVQRKLRDEYQFYAGESRPGVNPMSVDDVAGAVHELRSSDPSSLIIVYPHWGGNYHWVKESAQRANQRFVQAGANLVVGHGAHMLQQLTFAKHHASIYSLGNFVFNWSGRFEQYDVPPYGLVARVNLAWKNGTWDVGLRLYPIASDNKKTGFRVQPLSEGEFTSMWDALLAMDLDGSFAEQARPARDARGFHIAFDYSAALGHAPGAAVTETGASGTATDASRSDVASMVEMLPNDIDVFSRGSTTALLAHAVAAKDLPFQIMRVPGPASSPDTTRTVMRFTVKDRTYFVRSGTVATTRADGLPGTGIDGRAVRICKRKDVTAAILRRHGFSVPRGMAFASRDIAGAKLYFDAVIHDSPQGLCVKPANGNKGKNIYLNIQRRNELTAAFAAIAANGYETVLVEECVTGEVLRFLYIGSKVVAARRGVPAHVVGDGTSSVRELVAAKNADLRRRGADRHSRLRLGPDELEFLQRHGLSDQTAPAHGDRVFLSSLSNRHAAAEIVDCTDDVHPSYLTVVEKATSLIPDIAVCGVDLMIADISVPAADGNHHFIELNTTPGLRGHHQPSVGVSRDVAGMIIEHVIHNLP
;
A
#
# COMPACT_ATOMS: atom_id res chain seq x y z
N MET A 1 -32.69 1.80 53.40
CA MET A 1 -32.76 0.63 52.50
C MET A 1 -32.68 1.14 51.07
N THR A 2 -31.47 1.28 50.55
CA THR A 2 -31.23 1.63 49.14
C THR A 2 -31.70 0.47 48.27
N SER A 3 -32.62 0.71 47.33
CA SER A 3 -33.05 -0.33 46.41
C SER A 3 -31.82 -0.86 45.68
N VAL A 4 -31.56 -2.16 45.77
CA VAL A 4 -30.50 -2.80 45.00
C VAL A 4 -30.78 -2.50 43.52
N VAL A 5 -29.85 -1.82 42.85
CA VAL A 5 -29.94 -1.59 41.40
C VAL A 5 -29.78 -2.94 40.74
N THR A 6 -30.88 -3.51 40.23
CA THR A 6 -30.84 -4.83 39.59
C THR A 6 -30.55 -4.70 38.10
N GLU A 7 -31.06 -3.64 37.46
CA GLU A 7 -31.02 -3.46 36.01
C GLU A 7 -31.07 -1.96 35.65
N LEU A 8 -30.13 -1.50 34.83
CA LEU A 8 -30.10 -0.14 34.29
C LEU A 8 -30.59 -0.14 32.84
N ARG A 9 -31.63 0.65 32.54
CA ARG A 9 -32.10 0.80 31.16
C ARG A 9 -31.55 2.07 30.53
N ILE A 10 -30.83 1.97 29.41
CA ILE A 10 -30.27 3.12 28.69
C ILE A 10 -31.41 3.97 28.12
N SER A 11 -31.55 5.21 28.60
CA SER A 11 -32.63 6.13 28.25
C SER A 11 -32.23 7.21 27.24
N ARG A 12 -30.96 7.64 27.23
CA ARG A 12 -30.44 8.62 26.26
C ARG A 12 -28.96 8.40 26.01
N ILE A 13 -28.52 8.61 24.77
CA ILE A 13 -27.11 8.60 24.41
C ILE A 13 -26.79 9.88 23.64
N GLN A 14 -25.67 10.50 23.98
CA GLN A 14 -25.14 11.68 23.30
C GLN A 14 -23.69 11.45 22.91
N ALA A 15 -23.26 11.98 21.77
CA ALA A 15 -21.85 12.01 21.39
C ALA A 15 -21.47 13.34 20.76
N HIS A 16 -20.24 13.79 21.00
CA HIS A 16 -19.69 15.02 20.46
C HIS A 16 -18.25 14.79 19.97
N ARG A 17 -18.05 14.83 18.64
CA ARG A 17 -16.70 14.85 18.07
C ARG A 17 -16.15 16.26 18.19
N TYR A 18 -14.96 16.38 18.74
CA TYR A 18 -14.35 17.68 18.97
C TYR A 18 -12.85 17.67 18.67
N ARG A 19 -12.33 18.84 18.29
CA ARG A 19 -10.93 19.02 17.93
C ARG A 19 -10.28 20.08 18.83
N MET A 20 -9.58 19.61 19.86
CA MET A 20 -8.96 20.46 20.88
C MET A 20 -7.57 20.95 20.44
N PRO A 21 -7.32 22.26 20.36
CA PRO A 21 -5.99 22.79 20.10
C PRO A 21 -4.99 22.41 21.19
N LEU A 22 -3.73 22.21 20.80
CA LEU A 22 -2.61 22.02 21.71
C LEU A 22 -1.91 23.37 21.95
N LYS A 23 -1.53 23.66 23.20
CA LYS A 23 -0.85 24.91 23.60
C LYS A 23 0.52 25.08 22.94
N ARG A 24 1.15 23.95 22.58
CA ARG A 24 2.40 23.85 21.84
C ARG A 24 2.29 22.69 20.88
N ALA A 25 2.84 22.83 19.69
CA ALA A 25 2.87 21.74 18.73
C ALA A 25 3.66 20.55 19.31
N TYR A 26 3.09 19.34 19.23
CA TYR A 26 3.73 18.13 19.73
C TYR A 26 4.34 17.34 18.57
N GLY A 27 5.66 17.20 18.57
CA GLY A 27 6.42 16.49 17.54
C GLY A 27 6.78 15.06 17.94
N THR A 28 6.71 14.15 16.98
CA THR A 28 7.32 12.81 17.02
C THR A 28 8.10 12.59 15.71
N ALA A 29 8.88 11.51 15.60
CA ALA A 29 9.52 11.12 14.34
C ALA A 29 8.54 10.96 13.15
N ARG A 30 7.22 10.90 13.43
CA ARG A 30 6.15 10.77 12.43
C ARG A 30 5.40 12.07 12.10
N GLY A 31 5.85 13.21 12.64
CA GLY A 31 5.30 14.54 12.32
C GLY A 31 4.92 15.37 13.55
N VAL A 32 4.35 16.56 13.29
CA VAL A 32 4.02 17.57 14.30
C VAL A 32 2.50 17.78 14.33
N THR A 33 1.87 17.60 15.50
CA THR A 33 0.43 17.80 15.71
C THR A 33 0.16 19.10 16.45
N LYS A 34 -0.81 19.89 15.98
CA LYS A 34 -1.25 21.16 16.62
C LYS A 34 -2.62 21.08 17.32
N ALA A 35 -3.38 20.01 17.10
CA ALA A 35 -4.68 19.76 17.72
C ALA A 35 -4.97 18.26 17.80
N SER A 36 -5.77 17.82 18.77
CA SER A 36 -6.19 16.43 18.91
C SER A 36 -7.69 16.27 18.69
N THR A 37 -8.07 15.33 17.82
CA THR A 37 -9.47 14.95 17.60
C THR A 37 -9.84 13.78 18.51
N ASN A 38 -10.86 13.96 19.33
CA ASN A 38 -11.45 12.92 20.19
C ASN A 38 -12.98 12.99 20.07
N ILE A 39 -13.68 11.98 20.62
CA ILE A 39 -15.14 11.97 20.66
C ILE A 39 -15.58 11.70 22.09
N VAL A 40 -16.36 12.59 22.70
CA VAL A 40 -16.99 12.31 24.00
C VAL A 40 -18.28 11.56 23.77
N VAL A 41 -18.52 10.49 24.53
CA VAL A 41 -19.77 9.73 24.59
C VAL A 41 -20.37 9.87 25.99
N ALA A 42 -21.66 10.18 26.06
CA ALA A 42 -22.43 10.23 27.31
C ALA A 42 -23.61 9.26 27.21
N ILE A 43 -23.70 8.31 28.15
CA ILE A 43 -24.78 7.31 28.22
C ILE A 43 -25.57 7.54 29.50
N SER A 44 -26.84 7.93 29.37
CA SER A 44 -27.78 8.04 30.47
C SER A 44 -28.60 6.76 30.60
N ALA A 45 -28.69 6.21 31.81
CA ALA A 45 -29.50 5.04 32.13
C ALA A 45 -30.37 5.28 33.38
N GLU A 46 -31.49 4.57 33.47
CA GLU A 46 -32.48 4.74 34.53
C GLU A 46 -32.76 3.43 35.27
N HIS A 47 -32.92 3.51 36.60
CA HIS A 47 -33.41 2.43 37.46
C HIS A 47 -34.25 3.02 38.60
N GLY A 48 -35.44 2.49 38.85
CA GLY A 48 -36.28 2.91 39.97
C GLY A 48 -36.61 4.41 40.01
N GLY A 49 -36.67 5.07 38.85
CA GLY A 49 -36.89 6.53 38.73
C GLY A 49 -35.65 7.40 38.95
N GLN A 50 -34.49 6.82 39.26
CA GLN A 50 -33.21 7.53 39.32
C GLN A 50 -32.49 7.45 37.96
N ARG A 51 -31.84 8.54 37.56
CA ARG A 51 -31.05 8.63 36.32
C ARG A 51 -29.56 8.74 36.65
N PHE A 52 -28.77 7.94 35.98
CA PHE A 52 -27.31 7.95 36.03
C PHE A 52 -26.76 8.29 34.65
N THR A 53 -25.68 9.07 34.57
CA THR A 53 -25.01 9.36 33.28
C THR A 53 -23.55 9.00 33.42
N GLY A 54 -23.08 8.10 32.54
CA GLY A 54 -21.68 7.75 32.39
C GLY A 54 -21.06 8.44 31.19
N TYR A 55 -19.77 8.72 31.26
CA TYR A 55 -18.99 9.40 30.24
C TYR A 55 -17.79 8.57 29.82
N GLY A 56 -17.46 8.63 28.53
CA GLY A 56 -16.24 8.06 27.98
C GLY A 56 -15.72 8.92 26.83
N GLU A 57 -14.47 8.72 26.47
CA GLU A 57 -13.83 9.46 25.39
C GLU A 57 -13.13 8.51 24.42
N CYS A 58 -13.57 8.55 23.17
CA CYS A 58 -12.93 7.86 22.06
C CYS A 58 -11.63 8.56 21.66
N GLN A 59 -10.63 7.76 21.30
CA GLN A 59 -9.30 8.21 20.90
C GLN A 59 -8.96 7.70 19.49
N PRO A 60 -9.67 8.13 18.44
CA PRO A 60 -9.41 7.66 17.08
C PRO A 60 -8.07 8.19 16.57
N ARG A 61 -7.16 7.29 16.19
CA ARG A 61 -5.79 7.61 15.75
C ARG A 61 -5.42 6.87 14.46
N HIS A 62 -6.39 6.76 13.55
CA HIS A 62 -6.25 6.03 12.30
C HIS A 62 -5.75 4.57 12.53
N VAL A 63 -4.83 4.08 11.70
CA VAL A 63 -4.20 2.75 11.78
C VAL A 63 -3.52 2.46 13.12
N LEU A 64 -3.25 3.47 13.96
CA LEU A 64 -2.67 3.23 15.29
C LEU A 64 -3.68 2.66 16.28
N THR A 65 -4.98 2.83 16.02
CA THR A 65 -6.07 2.33 16.88
C THR A 65 -7.17 1.65 16.07
N GLY A 66 -6.89 1.35 14.80
CA GLY A 66 -7.83 0.69 13.91
C GLY A 66 -8.98 1.59 13.44
N ASP A 67 -8.96 2.88 13.74
CA ASP A 67 -9.92 3.83 13.19
C ASP A 67 -9.51 4.18 11.75
N GLY A 68 -10.43 4.45 10.83
CA GLY A 68 -10.12 4.63 9.40
C GLY A 68 -9.55 6.00 9.00
N ASP A 69 -9.53 7.01 9.90
CA ASP A 69 -8.88 8.30 9.62
C ASP A 69 -8.52 9.09 10.90
N ARG A 70 -7.55 10.03 10.78
CA ARG A 70 -7.10 10.89 11.91
C ARG A 70 -8.10 12.00 12.30
N ARG A 71 -9.08 12.33 11.45
CA ARG A 71 -10.14 13.31 11.76
C ARG A 71 -11.37 12.66 12.40
N GLY A 72 -11.35 11.34 12.58
CA GLY A 72 -12.43 10.58 13.19
C GLY A 72 -13.73 10.60 12.37
N ASN A 73 -13.68 10.66 11.04
CA ASN A 73 -14.84 10.54 10.15
C ASN A 73 -15.37 9.11 10.06
N SER A 74 -14.49 8.15 9.78
CA SER A 74 -14.73 6.71 9.85
C SER A 74 -15.12 6.27 11.27
N ALA A 75 -14.44 6.81 12.28
CA ALA A 75 -14.81 6.60 13.68
C ALA A 75 -16.24 7.08 13.95
N TRP A 76 -16.63 8.23 13.38
CA TRP A 76 -17.98 8.78 13.53
C TRP A 76 -19.03 7.96 12.77
N SER A 77 -18.71 7.47 11.57
CA SER A 77 -19.63 6.64 10.77
C SER A 77 -19.91 5.29 11.40
N PHE A 78 -18.93 4.67 12.08
CA PHE A 78 -19.13 3.48 12.91
C PHE A 78 -19.81 3.80 14.25
N LEU A 79 -19.40 4.88 14.93
CA LEU A 79 -19.89 5.23 16.26
C LEU A 79 -21.41 5.44 16.28
N VAL A 80 -21.98 6.13 15.30
CA VAL A 80 -23.42 6.44 15.30
C VAL A 80 -24.29 5.17 15.29
N PRO A 81 -24.11 4.21 14.36
CA PRO A 81 -24.77 2.90 14.41
C PRO A 81 -24.51 2.12 15.70
N ALA A 82 -23.27 2.15 16.23
CA ALA A 82 -22.92 1.48 17.47
C ALA A 82 -23.72 2.03 18.66
N LEU A 83 -23.79 3.35 18.81
CA LEU A 83 -24.57 4.01 19.86
C LEU A 83 -26.08 3.77 19.69
N GLN A 84 -26.59 3.77 18.47
CA GLN A 84 -28.00 3.43 18.21
C GLN A 84 -28.33 2.00 18.68
N ARG A 85 -27.42 1.05 18.53
CA ARG A 85 -27.60 -0.34 18.95
C ARG A 85 -27.60 -0.53 20.47
N LEU A 86 -26.98 0.39 21.20
CA LEU A 86 -27.02 0.46 22.67
C LEU A 86 -28.29 1.14 23.20
N HIS A 87 -28.95 2.00 22.41
CA HIS A 87 -30.13 2.72 22.87
C HIS A 87 -31.24 1.75 23.30
N ARG A 88 -31.85 2.01 24.46
CA ARG A 88 -32.91 1.19 25.10
C ARG A 88 -32.47 -0.21 25.57
N ARG A 89 -31.19 -0.58 25.45
CA ARG A 89 -30.67 -1.81 26.05
C ARG A 89 -30.64 -1.70 27.57
N SER A 90 -30.75 -2.85 28.22
CA SER A 90 -30.59 -2.99 29.66
C SER A 90 -29.22 -3.54 30.01
N ILE A 91 -28.63 -3.04 31.10
CA ILE A 91 -27.40 -3.55 31.70
C ILE A 91 -27.73 -4.07 33.10
N PRO A 92 -27.64 -5.37 33.36
CA PRO A 92 -27.76 -5.90 34.72
C PRO A 92 -26.67 -5.30 35.61
N ALA A 93 -27.06 -4.71 36.73
CA ALA A 93 -26.15 -4.00 37.63
C ALA A 93 -26.21 -4.53 39.07
N LYS A 94 -26.62 -5.79 39.25
CA LYS A 94 -26.77 -6.42 40.57
C LYS A 94 -25.45 -6.52 41.35
N ASP A 95 -24.38 -6.90 40.66
CA ASP A 95 -23.02 -6.98 41.19
C ASP A 95 -22.00 -6.79 40.06
N ARG A 96 -20.73 -6.57 40.44
CA ARG A 96 -19.67 -6.27 39.47
C ARG A 96 -19.45 -7.37 38.43
N HIS A 97 -19.58 -8.65 38.80
CA HIS A 97 -19.25 -9.76 37.90
C HIS A 97 -20.30 -9.85 36.79
N VAL A 98 -21.57 -9.75 37.16
CA VAL A 98 -22.67 -9.75 36.20
C VAL A 98 -22.61 -8.50 35.30
N ALA A 99 -22.31 -7.34 35.88
CA ALA A 99 -22.24 -6.09 35.12
C ALA A 99 -21.08 -6.09 34.10
N LEU A 100 -19.89 -6.54 34.51
CA LEU A 100 -18.74 -6.66 33.60
C LEU A 100 -19.00 -7.69 32.49
N ALA A 101 -19.63 -8.82 32.79
CA ALA A 101 -20.01 -9.81 31.78
C ALA A 101 -21.00 -9.23 30.77
N ALA A 102 -21.99 -8.45 31.23
CA ALA A 102 -22.94 -7.78 30.34
C ALA A 102 -22.27 -6.74 29.44
N ILE A 103 -21.34 -5.94 29.97
CA ILE A 103 -20.57 -4.97 29.18
C ILE A 103 -19.72 -5.70 28.13
N ARG A 104 -19.03 -6.80 28.49
CA ARG A 104 -18.28 -7.62 27.51
C ARG A 104 -19.17 -8.14 26.39
N GLY A 105 -20.39 -8.59 26.71
CA GLY A 105 -21.36 -9.02 25.71
C GLY A 105 -21.75 -7.91 24.74
N LEU A 106 -22.03 -6.70 25.26
CA LEU A 106 -22.34 -5.53 24.43
C LEU A 106 -21.14 -5.14 23.54
N MET A 107 -19.93 -5.13 24.10
CA MET A 107 -18.72 -4.81 23.33
C MET A 107 -18.45 -5.85 22.23
N ALA A 108 -18.71 -7.14 22.48
CA ALA A 108 -18.57 -8.18 21.46
C ALA A 108 -19.58 -8.02 20.30
N GLU A 109 -20.82 -7.59 20.58
CA GLU A 109 -21.78 -7.24 19.52
C GLU A 109 -21.28 -6.07 18.67
N LEU A 110 -20.67 -5.07 19.30
CA LEU A 110 -20.11 -3.92 18.61
C LEU A 110 -18.83 -4.25 17.82
N ASP A 111 -18.04 -5.24 18.25
CA ASP A 111 -16.89 -5.75 17.48
C ASP A 111 -17.34 -6.38 16.14
N VAL A 112 -18.48 -7.08 16.11
CA VAL A 112 -19.07 -7.60 14.86
C VAL A 112 -19.47 -6.44 13.94
N LEU A 113 -20.14 -5.43 14.49
CA LEU A 113 -20.53 -4.24 13.74
C LEU A 113 -19.30 -3.47 13.22
N ALA A 114 -18.24 -3.40 14.02
CA ALA A 114 -16.98 -2.77 13.65
C ALA A 114 -16.34 -3.47 12.43
N ALA A 115 -16.39 -4.81 12.37
CA ALA A 115 -15.91 -5.57 11.23
C ALA A 115 -16.71 -5.34 9.94
N GLU A 116 -18.03 -5.11 10.05
CA GLU A 116 -18.88 -4.78 8.90
C GLU A 116 -18.61 -3.38 8.34
N HIS A 117 -18.16 -2.45 9.18
CA HIS A 117 -17.85 -1.06 8.82
C HIS A 117 -16.38 -0.85 8.48
N ALA A 118 -15.56 -1.90 8.56
CA ALA A 118 -14.13 -1.82 8.34
C ALA A 118 -13.80 -1.68 6.84
N ASP A 119 -12.88 -0.78 6.53
CA ASP A 119 -12.26 -0.69 5.21
C ASP A 119 -11.04 -1.65 5.13
N ASP A 120 -10.42 -1.76 3.96
CA ASP A 120 -9.26 -2.65 3.77
C ASP A 120 -8.02 -2.23 4.62
N THR A 121 -7.98 -1.01 5.16
CA THR A 121 -6.84 -0.50 5.95
C THR A 121 -6.95 -0.82 7.45
N ASN A 122 -8.15 -1.08 7.96
CA ASN A 122 -8.40 -1.42 9.37
C ASN A 122 -9.12 -2.75 9.59
N ARG A 123 -9.35 -3.54 8.54
CA ARG A 123 -10.09 -4.81 8.52
C ARG A 123 -9.77 -5.80 9.64
N ASP A 124 -8.50 -5.89 10.04
CA ASP A 124 -8.07 -6.88 11.04
C ASP A 124 -8.45 -6.48 12.49
N ARG A 125 -8.49 -5.18 12.80
CA ARG A 125 -8.71 -4.65 14.17
C ARG A 125 -9.46 -3.31 14.14
N PRO A 126 -10.71 -3.28 13.64
CA PRO A 126 -11.37 -2.02 13.34
C PRO A 126 -11.84 -1.27 14.60
N PHE A 127 -11.72 0.05 14.54
CA PHE A 127 -12.29 1.05 15.46
C PHE A 127 -11.98 0.90 16.95
N ARG A 128 -10.86 0.26 17.34
CA ARG A 128 -10.48 0.03 18.75
C ARG A 128 -10.39 1.34 19.56
N GLY A 129 -9.91 2.42 18.94
CA GLY A 129 -9.84 3.74 19.59
C GLY A 129 -11.23 4.34 19.86
N THR A 130 -12.20 4.05 18.99
CA THR A 130 -13.62 4.40 19.18
C THR A 130 -14.30 3.52 20.21
N MET A 131 -14.01 2.22 20.21
CA MET A 131 -14.56 1.25 21.16
C MET A 131 -14.21 1.58 22.62
N LEU A 132 -12.99 2.09 22.87
CA LEU A 132 -12.58 2.56 24.20
C LEU A 132 -13.57 3.56 24.81
N GLY A 133 -14.01 4.56 24.02
CA GLY A 133 -14.90 5.61 24.53
C GLY A 133 -16.28 5.08 24.88
N ILE A 134 -16.80 4.13 24.09
CA ILE A 134 -18.07 3.46 24.35
C ILE A 134 -17.97 2.61 25.63
N GLU A 135 -16.92 1.80 25.76
CA GLU A 135 -16.74 0.92 26.92
C GLU A 135 -16.60 1.72 28.21
N VAL A 136 -15.80 2.79 28.19
CA VAL A 136 -15.60 3.65 29.38
C VAL A 136 -16.92 4.31 29.79
N ALA A 137 -17.76 4.75 28.85
CA ALA A 137 -19.08 5.31 29.18
C ALA A 137 -20.02 4.28 29.82
N LEU A 138 -19.99 3.03 29.35
CA LEU A 138 -20.75 1.91 29.93
C LEU A 138 -20.25 1.54 31.33
N LEU A 139 -18.92 1.46 31.52
CA LEU A 139 -18.31 1.23 32.83
C LEU A 139 -18.64 2.36 33.81
N ASP A 140 -18.59 3.62 33.35
CA ASP A 140 -18.85 4.80 34.18
C ASP A 140 -20.32 4.85 34.65
N VAL A 141 -21.30 4.59 33.78
CA VAL A 141 -22.72 4.62 34.16
C VAL A 141 -23.05 3.52 35.17
N VAL A 142 -22.50 2.32 34.99
CA VAL A 142 -22.66 1.20 35.92
C VAL A 142 -21.99 1.52 37.26
N ALA A 143 -20.74 1.97 37.25
CA ALA A 143 -20.00 2.30 38.46
C ALA A 143 -20.71 3.41 39.27
N ARG A 144 -21.25 4.44 38.60
CA ARG A 144 -22.05 5.49 39.24
C ARG A 144 -23.32 4.95 39.88
N SER A 145 -24.04 4.05 39.22
CA SER A 145 -25.25 3.43 39.78
C SER A 145 -24.97 2.60 41.03
N LEU A 146 -23.77 2.03 41.11
CA LEU A 146 -23.30 1.23 42.23
C LEU A 146 -22.56 2.06 43.29
N ASN A 147 -22.41 3.38 43.07
CA ASN A 147 -21.59 4.26 43.91
C ASN A 147 -20.14 3.75 44.10
N LEU A 148 -19.57 3.18 43.04
CA LEU A 148 -18.20 2.68 42.94
C LEU A 148 -17.37 3.53 41.99
N GLN A 149 -16.05 3.51 42.12
CA GLN A 149 -15.14 3.95 41.06
C GLN A 149 -14.96 2.85 40.01
N ILE A 150 -14.58 3.21 38.78
CA ILE A 150 -14.27 2.23 37.73
C ILE A 150 -13.18 1.26 38.21
N ALA A 151 -12.15 1.75 38.92
CA ALA A 151 -11.12 0.88 39.49
C ALA A 151 -11.72 -0.22 40.39
N GLU A 152 -12.72 0.11 41.22
CA GLU A 152 -13.36 -0.83 42.15
C GLU A 152 -14.24 -1.82 41.39
N LEU A 153 -14.95 -1.34 40.37
CA LEU A 153 -15.71 -2.18 39.44
C LEU A 153 -14.80 -3.20 38.75
N LEU A 154 -13.61 -2.77 38.29
CA LEU A 154 -12.59 -3.60 37.65
C LEU A 154 -11.79 -4.49 38.62
N GLY A 155 -12.01 -4.39 39.94
CA GLY A 155 -11.27 -5.17 40.93
C GLY A 155 -9.97 -4.50 41.41
N LYS A 156 -10.10 -3.27 41.91
CA LYS A 156 -9.02 -2.44 42.47
C LYS A 156 -8.04 -3.27 43.32
N ARG A 157 -6.75 -3.16 42.98
CA ARG A 157 -5.64 -3.82 43.67
C ARG A 157 -4.74 -2.86 44.44
N ARG A 158 -4.86 -1.55 44.19
CA ARG A 158 -4.07 -0.49 44.84
C ARG A 158 -4.82 0.83 44.92
N ASP A 159 -4.53 1.63 45.94
CA ASP A 159 -5.21 2.91 46.16
C ASP A 159 -4.54 4.07 45.45
N GLU A 160 -3.21 4.12 45.44
CA GLU A 160 -2.45 5.19 44.82
C GLU A 160 -1.62 4.67 43.64
N ILE A 161 -1.47 5.52 42.61
CA ILE A 161 -0.56 5.27 41.50
C ILE A 161 0.23 6.56 41.23
N GLY A 162 1.55 6.43 41.21
CA GLY A 162 2.44 7.49 40.77
C GLY A 162 2.45 7.56 39.24
N VAL A 163 2.37 8.75 38.68
CA VAL A 163 2.69 8.93 37.27
C VAL A 163 4.20 8.86 37.13
N SER A 164 4.65 8.12 36.12
CA SER A 164 6.05 7.78 36.00
C SER A 164 6.82 8.73 35.11
N ILE A 165 6.16 9.47 34.19
CA ILE A 165 6.91 10.26 33.20
C ILE A 165 6.15 11.28 32.36
N SER A 166 6.87 12.29 31.85
CA SER A 166 6.55 13.06 30.63
C SER A 166 7.67 12.87 29.60
N THR A 167 7.36 12.41 28.39
CA THR A 167 8.35 12.14 27.33
C THR A 167 9.10 13.41 26.88
N ILE A 168 10.43 13.32 26.81
CA ILE A 168 11.28 14.33 26.16
C ILE A 168 11.26 14.07 24.65
N SER A 169 10.83 15.07 23.88
CA SER A 169 10.72 15.00 22.40
C SER A 169 12.10 14.90 21.75
N SER A 170 12.19 14.14 20.65
CA SER A 170 13.37 14.07 19.78
C SER A 170 13.76 15.41 19.16
N SER A 171 12.83 16.36 19.09
CA SER A 171 13.09 17.73 18.64
C SER A 171 13.80 18.61 19.68
N THR A 172 14.19 18.07 20.83
CA THR A 172 14.93 18.81 21.87
C THR A 172 16.42 18.68 21.57
N SER A 173 17.15 19.78 21.46
CA SER A 173 18.62 19.74 21.33
C SER A 173 19.25 19.08 22.56
N LEU A 174 20.41 18.42 22.39
CA LEU A 174 21.15 17.81 23.50
C LEU A 174 21.43 18.82 24.64
N ASP A 175 21.74 20.07 24.29
CA ASP A 175 21.96 21.16 25.25
C ASP A 175 20.73 21.45 26.13
N ASP A 176 19.52 21.32 25.57
CA ASP A 176 18.26 21.57 26.27
C ASP A 176 17.75 20.34 27.03
N VAL A 177 18.21 19.13 26.68
CA VAL A 177 17.76 17.87 27.30
C VAL A 177 18.06 17.88 28.79
N ALA A 178 19.28 18.25 29.20
CA ALA A 178 19.68 18.25 30.61
C ALA A 178 18.75 19.11 31.48
N GLY A 179 18.41 20.32 31.01
CA GLY A 179 17.49 21.22 31.71
C GLY A 179 16.08 20.65 31.85
N LYS A 180 15.58 19.89 30.87
CA LYS A 180 14.27 19.21 30.96
C LYS A 180 14.32 18.01 31.91
N VAL A 181 15.40 17.22 31.87
CA VAL A 181 15.60 16.08 32.77
C VAL A 181 15.59 16.52 34.23
N ILE A 182 16.34 17.58 34.56
CA ILE A 182 16.39 18.13 35.93
C ILE A 182 15.01 18.61 36.41
N LYS A 183 14.22 19.26 35.54
CA LYS A 183 12.83 19.69 35.84
C LYS A 183 11.88 18.51 36.07
N GLN A 184 12.25 17.32 35.60
CA GLN A 184 11.49 16.08 35.73
C GLN A 184 12.06 15.13 36.81
N SER A 185 12.94 15.62 37.68
CA SER A 185 13.61 14.83 38.74
C SER A 185 12.68 14.14 39.73
N ARG A 186 11.44 14.62 39.92
CA ARG A 186 10.43 13.98 40.77
C ARG A 186 9.90 12.65 40.22
N PHE A 187 10.06 12.39 38.93
CA PHE A 187 9.55 11.20 38.27
C PHE A 187 10.54 10.04 38.39
N PRO A 188 10.07 8.80 38.65
CA PRO A 188 10.92 7.63 38.94
C PRO A 188 11.71 7.09 37.73
N MET A 189 11.44 7.61 36.53
CA MET A 189 12.03 7.19 35.26
C MET A 189 12.38 8.44 34.42
N THR A 190 13.26 8.32 33.42
CA THR A 190 13.39 9.32 32.33
C THR A 190 12.98 8.69 30.99
N ARG A 191 12.08 9.31 30.22
CA ARG A 191 11.61 8.80 28.92
C ARG A 191 12.02 9.75 27.83
N VAL A 192 12.71 9.23 26.83
CA VAL A 192 13.25 9.98 25.70
C VAL A 192 12.88 9.30 24.39
N LYS A 193 12.81 10.09 23.32
CA LYS A 193 12.66 9.57 21.96
C LYS A 193 14.00 9.62 21.24
N GLY A 194 14.41 8.47 20.70
CA GLY A 194 15.54 8.38 19.78
C GLY A 194 15.17 8.79 18.37
N ILE A 195 16.18 8.86 17.51
CA ILE A 195 16.03 9.12 16.08
C ILE A 195 16.47 7.94 15.20
N GLY A 196 16.98 6.85 15.80
CA GLY A 196 17.49 5.69 15.09
C GLY A 196 18.91 5.86 14.56
N ASP A 197 19.61 6.92 14.98
CA ASP A 197 21.03 7.11 14.73
C ASP A 197 21.80 6.67 15.98
N LEU A 198 22.57 5.59 15.87
CA LEU A 198 23.17 4.91 17.03
C LEU A 198 24.08 5.84 17.84
N GLU A 199 24.94 6.63 17.20
CA GLU A 199 25.87 7.53 17.88
C GLU A 199 25.14 8.69 18.56
N HIS A 200 24.18 9.31 17.88
CA HIS A 200 23.33 10.33 18.48
C HIS A 200 22.54 9.79 19.67
N ASP A 201 21.92 8.62 19.51
CA ASP A 201 21.04 8.02 20.50
C ASP A 201 21.84 7.56 21.74
N TRP A 202 23.06 7.03 21.57
CA TRP A 202 23.96 6.78 22.70
C TRP A 202 24.37 8.07 23.42
N SER A 203 24.72 9.13 22.67
CA SER A 203 25.07 10.44 23.26
C SER A 203 23.90 11.07 24.02
N LEU A 204 22.68 10.93 23.48
CA LEU A 204 21.45 11.34 24.15
C LEU A 204 21.26 10.60 25.48
N LEU A 205 21.44 9.28 25.49
CA LEU A 205 21.31 8.46 26.70
C LEU A 205 22.36 8.81 27.76
N GLU A 206 23.62 9.04 27.38
CA GLU A 206 24.68 9.49 28.29
C GLU A 206 24.34 10.88 28.87
N THR A 207 23.93 11.83 28.02
CA THR A 207 23.49 13.18 28.45
C THR A 207 22.34 13.12 29.45
N VAL A 208 21.36 12.24 29.21
CA VAL A 208 20.23 12.02 30.12
C VAL A 208 20.69 11.43 31.45
N THR A 209 21.64 10.48 31.41
CA THR A 209 22.20 9.83 32.59
C THR A 209 22.93 10.84 33.46
N ASP A 210 23.78 11.68 32.87
CA ASP A 210 24.51 12.72 33.58
C ASP A 210 23.57 13.77 34.20
N ALA A 211 22.51 14.15 33.49
CA ALA A 211 21.51 15.08 34.00
C ALA A 211 20.70 14.49 35.17
N ASN A 212 20.36 13.20 35.11
CA ASN A 212 19.74 12.48 36.23
C ASN A 212 20.66 12.49 37.45
N ARG A 213 21.92 12.09 37.29
CA ARG A 213 22.91 12.01 38.36
C ARG A 213 23.22 13.37 38.97
N SER A 214 23.25 14.42 38.15
CA SER A 214 23.39 15.82 38.59
C SER A 214 22.22 16.27 39.48
N ALA A 215 21.02 15.72 39.24
CA ALA A 215 19.86 15.90 40.11
C ALA A 215 19.84 14.93 41.33
N LYS A 216 20.97 14.27 41.63
CA LYS A 216 21.17 13.27 42.69
C LYS A 216 20.21 12.08 42.60
N ARG A 217 19.92 11.63 41.37
CA ARG A 217 19.08 10.45 41.08
C ARG A 217 19.78 9.59 40.03
N ASP A 218 19.93 8.29 40.27
CA ASP A 218 20.35 7.35 39.22
C ASP A 218 19.13 6.50 38.83
N LYS A 219 18.26 7.09 38.00
CA LYS A 219 16.97 6.49 37.65
C LYS A 219 17.03 5.78 36.30
N PRO A 220 16.24 4.71 36.11
CA PRO A 220 16.17 4.01 34.83
C PRO A 220 15.80 4.94 33.67
N ILE A 221 16.12 4.50 32.45
CA ILE A 221 15.74 5.21 31.22
C ILE A 221 14.82 4.35 30.36
N TRP A 222 13.79 4.96 29.79
CA TRP A 222 12.92 4.37 28.79
C TRP A 222 13.11 5.12 27.47
N MET A 223 13.69 4.46 26.48
CA MET A 223 13.89 5.02 25.15
C MET A 223 12.92 4.42 24.15
N ASP A 224 12.24 5.27 23.40
CA ASP A 224 11.39 4.89 22.26
C ASP A 224 12.15 5.18 20.96
N ILE A 225 12.49 4.12 20.22
CA ILE A 225 13.29 4.14 18.98
C ILE A 225 12.39 4.26 17.74
N ASN A 226 11.06 4.28 17.91
CA ASN A 226 10.13 4.69 16.87
C ASN A 226 10.13 3.83 15.59
N GLU A 227 10.53 2.55 15.71
CA GLU A 227 10.64 1.52 14.67
C GLU A 227 11.72 1.80 13.61
N ALA A 228 12.79 2.50 14.01
CA ALA A 228 13.78 3.04 13.08
C ALA A 228 14.89 2.05 12.69
N LEU A 229 15.07 0.94 13.41
CA LEU A 229 16.20 0.04 13.21
C LEU A 229 15.80 -1.25 12.51
N ASP A 230 16.71 -1.79 11.69
CA ASP A 230 16.66 -3.20 11.29
C ASP A 230 17.30 -4.11 12.36
N VAL A 231 17.18 -5.43 12.19
CA VAL A 231 17.70 -6.42 13.16
C VAL A 231 19.20 -6.27 13.41
N SER A 232 20.00 -5.97 12.39
CA SER A 232 21.45 -5.84 12.56
C SER A 232 21.81 -4.56 13.31
N GLN A 233 21.18 -3.44 12.95
CA GLN A 233 21.38 -2.16 13.63
C GLN A 233 20.92 -2.26 15.09
N ALA A 234 19.81 -2.96 15.35
CA ALA A 234 19.28 -3.19 16.68
C ALA A 234 20.24 -4.00 17.57
N MET A 235 20.84 -5.08 17.05
CA MET A 235 21.85 -5.85 17.79
C MET A 235 23.07 -5.00 18.12
N ALA A 236 23.63 -4.29 17.13
CA ALA A 236 24.77 -3.40 17.37
C ALA A 236 24.44 -2.28 18.39
N PHE A 237 23.21 -1.76 18.35
CA PHE A 237 22.74 -0.78 19.31
C PHE A 237 22.69 -1.36 20.73
N ILE A 238 22.15 -2.59 20.88
CA ILE A 238 22.09 -3.32 22.15
C ILE A 238 23.49 -3.56 22.73
N ASP A 239 24.42 -4.09 21.94
CA ASP A 239 25.80 -4.35 22.38
C ASP A 239 26.46 -3.06 22.89
N GLY A 240 26.40 -1.99 22.10
CA GLY A 240 26.98 -0.71 22.48
C GLY A 240 26.30 -0.06 23.69
N MET A 241 25.03 -0.39 23.98
CA MET A 241 24.36 0.05 25.20
C MET A 241 24.81 -0.76 26.41
N VAL A 242 24.89 -2.08 26.29
CA VAL A 242 25.36 -2.96 27.37
C VAL A 242 26.79 -2.60 27.78
N ASP A 243 27.68 -2.33 26.83
CA ASP A 243 29.05 -1.87 27.10
C ASP A 243 29.07 -0.57 27.92
N ARG A 244 28.19 0.38 27.58
CA ARG A 244 28.08 1.65 28.29
C ARG A 244 27.44 1.49 29.67
N MET A 245 26.48 0.58 29.83
CA MET A 245 25.90 0.22 31.12
C MET A 245 26.96 -0.42 32.04
N ALA A 246 27.74 -1.38 31.52
CA ALA A 246 28.82 -2.03 32.26
C ALA A 246 29.93 -1.05 32.68
N ALA A 247 30.23 -0.07 31.82
CA ALA A 247 31.17 1.01 32.12
C ALA A 247 30.60 2.07 33.08
N GLY A 248 29.35 1.94 33.55
CA GLY A 248 28.68 2.90 34.41
C GLY A 248 28.33 4.23 33.73
N ARG A 249 28.43 4.33 32.40
CA ARG A 249 28.04 5.53 31.63
C ARG A 249 26.54 5.65 31.42
N LEU A 250 25.82 4.53 31.49
CA LEU A 250 24.36 4.43 31.48
C LEU A 250 23.84 3.82 32.81
N PRO A 251 22.56 3.99 33.17
CA PRO A 251 22.00 3.34 34.36
C PRO A 251 21.94 1.82 34.18
N ALA A 252 21.93 1.09 35.30
CA ALA A 252 21.85 -0.37 35.29
C ALA A 252 20.52 -0.94 34.76
N SER A 253 19.48 -0.11 34.60
CA SER A 253 18.18 -0.53 34.07
C SER A 253 17.69 0.39 32.95
N LEU A 254 17.31 -0.23 31.83
CA LEU A 254 16.85 0.48 30.63
C LEU A 254 15.76 -0.31 29.89
N VAL A 255 14.75 0.41 29.39
CA VAL A 255 13.69 -0.14 28.53
C VAL A 255 13.80 0.45 27.11
N LEU A 256 13.90 -0.41 26.10
CA LEU A 256 13.89 -0.04 24.69
C LEU A 256 12.53 -0.39 24.06
N GLU A 257 11.77 0.63 23.71
CA GLU A 257 10.46 0.53 23.06
C GLU A 257 10.58 0.69 21.54
N GLY A 258 9.87 -0.16 20.80
CA GLY A 258 9.66 0.03 19.37
C GLY A 258 10.96 0.04 18.57
N ILE A 259 11.84 -0.95 18.77
CA ILE A 259 13.13 -1.01 18.07
C ILE A 259 12.95 -1.32 16.58
N LEU A 260 12.18 -2.38 16.28
CA LEU A 260 11.96 -2.88 14.93
C LEU A 260 10.59 -2.45 14.37
N PRO A 261 10.40 -2.44 13.03
CA PRO A 261 9.10 -2.28 12.39
C PRO A 261 8.06 -3.30 12.86
N LYS A 262 6.79 -2.89 12.95
CA LYS A 262 5.66 -3.75 13.37
C LYS A 262 5.52 -5.06 12.60
N SER A 263 5.99 -5.11 11.35
CA SER A 263 6.02 -6.33 10.54
C SER A 263 6.99 -7.39 11.07
N GLN A 264 7.95 -6.99 11.91
CA GLN A 264 9.00 -7.81 12.52
C GLN A 264 8.78 -7.98 14.04
N VAL A 265 7.55 -7.83 14.53
CA VAL A 265 7.25 -7.98 15.97
C VAL A 265 7.67 -9.35 16.53
N THR A 266 7.65 -10.40 15.70
CA THR A 266 8.08 -11.76 16.06
C THR A 266 9.60 -11.93 16.14
N ASP A 267 10.37 -10.94 15.68
CA ASP A 267 11.84 -10.93 15.79
C ASP A 267 12.31 -10.25 17.08
N LEU A 268 11.44 -9.52 17.80
CA LEU A 268 11.80 -8.87 19.06
C LEU A 268 12.27 -9.83 20.17
N PRO A 269 11.72 -11.05 20.31
CA PRO A 269 12.26 -12.04 21.25
C PRO A 269 13.71 -12.45 20.97
N LEU A 270 14.15 -12.41 19.70
CA LEU A 270 15.56 -12.63 19.37
C LEU A 270 16.43 -11.53 19.98
N LEU A 271 16.00 -10.27 19.86
CA LEU A 271 16.69 -9.13 20.45
C LEU A 271 16.67 -9.18 21.99
N GLN A 272 15.57 -9.62 22.61
CA GLN A 272 15.52 -9.79 24.07
C GLN A 272 16.52 -10.83 24.55
N ARG A 273 16.61 -11.99 23.88
CA ARG A 273 17.59 -13.03 24.24
C ARG A 273 19.03 -12.55 24.07
N HIS A 274 19.30 -11.78 23.01
CA HIS A 274 20.60 -11.18 22.77
C HIS A 274 20.95 -10.16 23.87
N ALA A 275 20.02 -9.25 24.21
CA ALA A 275 20.18 -8.29 25.31
C ALA A 275 20.41 -8.97 26.67
N ASP A 276 19.68 -10.04 26.97
CA ASP A 276 19.85 -10.83 28.20
C ASP A 276 21.21 -11.53 28.23
N ALA A 277 21.68 -12.06 27.09
CA ALA A 277 23.00 -12.70 26.99
C ALA A 277 24.13 -11.69 27.19
N ALA A 278 24.10 -10.58 26.45
CA ALA A 278 25.08 -9.51 26.55
C ALA A 278 25.11 -8.92 27.96
N SER A 279 23.94 -8.65 28.56
CA SER A 279 23.84 -8.14 29.93
C SER A 279 24.46 -9.10 30.95
N ARG A 280 24.23 -10.41 30.82
CA ARG A 280 24.84 -11.41 31.71
C ARG A 280 26.35 -11.48 31.57
N GLU A 281 26.87 -11.42 30.36
CA GLU A 281 28.31 -11.47 30.09
C GLU A 281 29.03 -10.22 30.61
N ALA A 282 28.40 -9.05 30.46
CA ALA A 282 28.96 -7.78 30.90
C ALA A 282 28.67 -7.44 32.38
N SER A 283 27.79 -8.21 33.06
CA SER A 283 27.44 -7.97 34.46
C SER A 283 28.64 -8.28 35.37
N GLY A 284 29.28 -7.22 35.89
CA GLY A 284 30.27 -7.31 36.96
C GLY A 284 29.61 -7.47 38.34
N GLU A 285 29.93 -6.59 39.29
CA GLU A 285 29.32 -6.61 40.64
C GLU A 285 27.84 -6.14 40.66
N GLN A 286 27.36 -5.49 39.59
CA GLN A 286 25.98 -4.99 39.48
C GLN A 286 25.24 -5.67 38.31
N PRO A 287 24.02 -6.20 38.53
CA PRO A 287 23.23 -6.81 37.47
C PRO A 287 22.68 -5.74 36.51
N LEU A 288 22.85 -5.97 35.21
CA LEU A 288 22.33 -5.11 34.14
C LEU A 288 20.95 -5.63 33.66
N ASP A 289 19.97 -4.73 33.57
CA ASP A 289 18.59 -5.04 33.17
C ASP A 289 18.19 -4.23 31.93
N LEU A 290 18.46 -4.78 30.74
CA LEU A 290 18.05 -4.22 29.45
C LEU A 290 16.82 -4.96 28.91
N ARG A 291 15.69 -4.25 28.78
CA ARG A 291 14.41 -4.84 28.38
C ARG A 291 13.94 -4.33 27.03
N ILE A 292 13.55 -5.24 26.17
CA ILE A 292 12.94 -4.97 24.87
C ILE A 292 11.43 -4.92 25.04
N MET A 293 10.79 -3.89 24.49
CA MET A 293 9.35 -3.67 24.61
C MET A 293 8.72 -3.46 23.22
N PRO A 294 7.76 -4.30 22.82
CA PRO A 294 7.02 -4.09 21.59
C PRO A 294 6.09 -2.87 21.72
N ASP A 295 5.91 -2.13 20.63
CA ASP A 295 4.91 -1.06 20.55
C ASP A 295 3.85 -1.34 19.48
N GLU A 296 4.05 -0.89 18.23
CA GLU A 296 2.99 -0.87 17.20
C GLU A 296 2.52 -2.25 16.76
N GLY A 297 3.32 -3.30 16.99
CA GLY A 297 2.95 -4.69 16.74
C GLY A 297 2.21 -5.39 17.90
N MET A 298 1.97 -4.70 19.03
CA MET A 298 1.36 -5.27 20.23
C MET A 298 0.04 -4.56 20.58
N TRP A 299 -1.09 -5.23 20.30
CA TRP A 299 -2.43 -4.66 20.49
C TRP A 299 -3.24 -5.40 21.55
N ASP A 300 -3.26 -6.73 21.47
CA ASP A 300 -4.13 -7.59 22.24
C ASP A 300 -3.41 -8.88 22.70
N VAL A 301 -4.15 -9.76 23.39
CA VAL A 301 -3.63 -11.04 23.90
C VAL A 301 -3.11 -11.94 22.77
N THR A 302 -3.70 -11.88 21.58
CA THR A 302 -3.26 -12.69 20.43
C THR A 302 -1.86 -12.28 19.96
N ASP A 303 -1.55 -10.98 19.96
CA ASP A 303 -0.19 -10.51 19.65
C ASP A 303 0.80 -10.92 20.73
N LEU A 304 0.40 -10.86 22.01
CA LEU A 304 1.22 -11.33 23.12
C LEU A 304 1.54 -12.82 22.99
N GLU A 305 0.54 -13.66 22.69
CA GLU A 305 0.73 -15.10 22.47
C GLU A 305 1.71 -15.37 21.32
N ARG A 306 1.61 -14.61 20.22
CA ARG A 306 2.55 -14.72 19.08
C ARG A 306 3.98 -14.35 19.46
N VAL A 307 4.17 -13.29 20.24
CA VAL A 307 5.50 -12.87 20.73
C VAL A 307 6.05 -13.89 21.72
N ASN A 308 5.21 -14.40 22.63
CA ASN A 308 5.58 -15.44 23.60
C ASN A 308 5.96 -16.75 22.91
N ALA A 309 5.27 -17.15 21.84
CA ALA A 309 5.61 -18.32 21.04
C ALA A 309 7.01 -18.23 20.38
N ALA A 310 7.50 -17.01 20.13
CA ALA A 310 8.86 -16.76 19.62
C ALA A 310 9.91 -16.55 20.74
N GLY A 311 9.50 -16.61 22.01
CA GLY A 311 10.37 -16.53 23.19
C GLY A 311 10.09 -15.37 24.15
N GLY A 312 9.13 -14.50 23.84
CA GLY A 312 8.69 -13.41 24.72
C GLY A 312 9.63 -12.19 24.78
N CYS A 313 9.12 -11.12 25.40
CA CYS A 313 9.85 -9.89 25.71
C CYS A 313 9.66 -9.57 27.21
N ARG A 314 10.61 -8.86 27.83
CA ARG A 314 10.58 -8.59 29.29
C ARG A 314 9.86 -7.30 29.69
N ALA A 315 9.22 -6.62 28.74
CA ALA A 315 8.42 -5.42 28.98
C ALA A 315 7.23 -5.34 28.00
N LEU A 316 6.16 -4.70 28.44
CA LEU A 316 4.90 -4.52 27.69
C LEU A 316 4.36 -3.10 27.91
N ASN A 317 4.05 -2.39 26.82
CA ASN A 317 3.34 -1.11 26.88
C ASN A 317 1.88 -1.26 26.43
N ILE A 318 0.96 -1.22 27.40
CA ILE A 318 -0.47 -1.29 27.15
C ILE A 318 -0.99 0.10 26.78
N LYS A 319 -1.53 0.24 25.57
CA LYS A 319 -2.29 1.44 25.17
C LYS A 319 -3.75 1.03 25.02
N ALA A 320 -4.61 1.46 25.96
CA ALA A 320 -6.04 1.08 25.95
C ALA A 320 -6.77 1.36 24.61
N PRO A 321 -6.45 2.46 23.88
CA PRO A 321 -7.00 2.67 22.53
C PRO A 321 -6.59 1.61 21.49
N LYS A 322 -5.45 0.93 21.63
CA LYS A 322 -5.02 -0.20 20.78
C LYS A 322 -5.76 -1.48 21.17
N ALA A 323 -5.87 -1.73 22.48
CA ALA A 323 -6.54 -2.91 23.01
C ALA A 323 -8.06 -2.89 22.74
N GLY A 324 -8.65 -1.71 22.56
CA GLY A 324 -10.10 -1.55 22.33
C GLY A 324 -10.91 -1.24 23.57
N GLY A 325 -10.28 -1.14 24.74
CA GLY A 325 -10.97 -0.98 26.01
C GLY A 325 -10.07 -1.19 27.23
N LEU A 326 -10.59 -0.81 28.40
CA LEU A 326 -10.00 -1.09 29.71
C LEU A 326 -10.08 -2.59 30.05
N LEU A 327 -11.15 -3.29 29.65
CA LEU A 327 -11.28 -4.73 29.94
C LEU A 327 -10.27 -5.56 29.14
N ALA A 328 -10.16 -5.31 27.83
CA ALA A 328 -9.14 -5.94 27.00
C ALA A 328 -7.71 -5.60 27.47
N SER A 329 -7.49 -4.39 27.99
CA SER A 329 -6.22 -3.99 28.59
C SER A 329 -5.91 -4.76 29.88
N LEU A 330 -6.92 -5.03 30.72
CA LEU A 330 -6.77 -5.83 31.94
C LEU A 330 -6.43 -7.28 31.58
N ASP A 331 -7.13 -7.86 30.61
CA ASP A 331 -6.88 -9.22 30.12
C ASP A 331 -5.44 -9.36 29.59
N LEU A 332 -4.99 -8.37 28.81
CA LEU A 332 -3.62 -8.32 28.28
C LEU A 332 -2.57 -8.27 29.40
N ALA A 333 -2.79 -7.47 30.44
CA ALA A 333 -1.89 -7.41 31.60
C ALA A 333 -1.87 -8.71 32.40
N GLU A 334 -3.04 -9.36 32.59
CA GLU A 334 -3.15 -10.63 33.30
C GLU A 334 -2.45 -11.76 32.54
N ALA A 335 -2.63 -11.84 31.23
CA ALA A 335 -1.92 -12.79 30.37
C ALA A 335 -0.40 -12.57 30.39
N ALA A 336 0.04 -11.31 30.36
CA ALA A 336 1.45 -10.95 30.40
C ALA A 336 2.13 -11.38 31.72
N VAL A 337 1.53 -11.03 32.85
CA VAL A 337 2.06 -11.39 34.19
C VAL A 337 1.99 -12.89 34.44
N ALA A 338 0.99 -13.58 33.87
CA ALA A 338 0.92 -15.04 33.95
C ALA A 338 2.03 -15.72 33.13
N ALA A 339 2.40 -15.16 31.98
CA ALA A 339 3.47 -15.69 31.13
C ALA A 339 4.87 -15.41 31.69
N ASP A 340 5.09 -14.20 32.21
CA ASP A 340 6.34 -13.80 32.85
C ASP A 340 6.01 -12.94 34.09
N PRO A 341 6.12 -13.51 35.32
CA PRO A 341 5.87 -12.76 36.54
C PRO A 341 6.76 -11.53 36.72
N ASP A 342 7.93 -11.49 36.07
CA ASP A 342 8.92 -10.42 36.16
C ASP A 342 8.78 -9.36 35.05
N ILE A 343 7.82 -9.52 34.13
CA ILE A 343 7.59 -8.57 33.04
C ILE A 343 7.29 -7.16 33.55
N HIS A 344 7.86 -6.14 32.92
CA HIS A 344 7.47 -4.76 33.17
C HIS A 344 6.16 -4.45 32.44
N VAL A 345 5.12 -4.09 33.19
CA VAL A 345 3.83 -3.66 32.63
C VAL A 345 3.75 -2.15 32.70
N CYS A 346 3.64 -1.51 31.54
CA CYS A 346 3.50 -0.08 31.39
C CYS A 346 2.11 0.28 30.83
N ILE A 347 1.60 1.46 31.18
CA ILE A 347 0.44 2.06 30.49
C ILE A 347 0.89 3.32 29.76
N GLY A 348 0.73 3.29 28.44
CA GLY A 348 1.04 4.39 27.52
C GLY A 348 -0.20 5.17 27.13
N GLY A 349 -0.09 6.50 27.12
CA GLY A 349 -1.08 7.40 26.52
C GLY A 349 -0.82 7.64 25.03
N MET A 350 -1.87 8.00 24.29
CA MET A 350 -1.75 8.49 22.91
C MET A 350 -1.54 10.02 22.91
N VAL A 351 -0.94 10.55 21.85
CA VAL A 351 -0.92 12.01 21.64
C VAL A 351 -2.37 12.52 21.59
N GLY A 352 -2.68 13.57 22.34
CA GLY A 352 -4.05 14.09 22.44
C GLY A 352 -4.93 13.42 23.51
N THR A 353 -4.34 12.63 24.40
CA THR A 353 -5.02 12.12 25.61
C THR A 353 -5.53 13.29 26.46
N SER A 354 -6.85 13.37 26.69
CA SER A 354 -7.44 14.39 27.56
C SER A 354 -7.34 14.00 29.04
N ASP A 355 -7.77 14.89 29.93
CA ASP A 355 -7.90 14.58 31.35
C ASP A 355 -8.98 13.52 31.63
N ALA A 356 -9.99 13.36 30.77
CA ALA A 356 -10.98 12.28 30.89
C ALA A 356 -10.35 10.91 30.59
N THR A 357 -9.65 10.77 29.46
CA THR A 357 -8.94 9.52 29.14
C THR A 357 -7.83 9.23 30.15
N ALA A 358 -7.12 10.25 30.64
CA ALA A 358 -6.14 10.06 31.71
C ALA A 358 -6.80 9.43 32.96
N TRP A 359 -7.99 9.88 33.38
CA TRP A 359 -8.69 9.27 34.50
C TRP A 359 -9.11 7.81 34.25
N ALA A 360 -9.52 7.47 33.03
CA ALA A 360 -9.80 6.09 32.65
C ALA A 360 -8.54 5.22 32.81
N LEU A 361 -7.37 5.71 32.36
CA LEU A 361 -6.09 5.01 32.49
C LEU A 361 -5.59 4.91 33.93
N HIS A 362 -5.87 5.90 34.78
CA HIS A 362 -5.59 5.83 36.23
C HIS A 362 -6.44 4.77 36.93
N ASN A 363 -7.73 4.66 36.57
CA ASN A 363 -8.59 3.60 37.09
C ASN A 363 -8.10 2.22 36.65
N LEU A 364 -7.71 2.05 35.38
CA LEU A 364 -7.09 0.83 34.87
C LEU A 364 -5.80 0.48 35.64
N ALA A 365 -4.90 1.45 35.82
CA ALA A 365 -3.64 1.25 36.53
C ALA A 365 -3.84 0.77 37.97
N ARG A 366 -4.93 1.19 38.64
CA ARG A 366 -5.29 0.72 39.99
C ARG A 366 -5.86 -0.70 40.01
N ALA A 367 -6.34 -1.21 38.88
CA ALA A 367 -6.92 -2.55 38.75
C ALA A 367 -5.93 -3.60 38.20
N LEU A 368 -4.91 -3.19 37.44
CA LEU A 368 -3.96 -4.12 36.82
C LEU A 368 -3.27 -5.05 37.85
N PRO A 369 -2.95 -6.31 37.49
CA PRO A 369 -2.18 -7.21 38.36
C PRO A 369 -0.80 -6.63 38.72
N ARG A 370 -0.16 -5.98 37.75
CA ARG A 370 1.15 -5.31 37.87
C ARG A 370 1.14 -4.01 37.09
N ILE A 371 1.84 -3.00 37.58
CA ILE A 371 2.07 -1.72 36.88
C ILE A 371 3.41 -1.16 37.36
N ASP A 372 4.38 -1.06 36.46
CA ASP A 372 5.72 -0.55 36.75
C ASP A 372 5.79 0.94 36.35
N TYR A 373 5.24 1.31 35.18
CA TYR A 373 5.23 2.70 34.72
C TYR A 373 3.92 3.17 34.08
N LEU A 374 3.43 4.34 34.48
CA LEU A 374 2.25 5.00 33.92
C LEU A 374 2.65 6.32 33.25
N THR A 375 2.37 6.49 31.95
CA THR A 375 2.71 7.74 31.23
C THR A 375 1.53 8.70 31.07
N ALA A 376 0.36 8.34 31.59
CA ALA A 376 -0.84 9.17 31.54
C ALA A 376 -0.78 10.29 32.60
N VAL A 377 -0.16 11.42 32.25
CA VAL A 377 -0.20 12.66 33.05
C VAL A 377 -1.46 13.48 32.73
N PRO A 378 -1.93 14.34 33.65
CA PRO A 378 -2.91 15.36 33.32
C PRO A 378 -2.37 16.21 32.17
N PRO A 379 -3.15 16.42 31.09
CA PRO A 379 -2.67 17.17 29.95
C PRO A 379 -2.31 18.60 30.38
N THR A 380 -1.05 18.94 30.17
CA THR A 380 -0.50 20.28 30.38
C THR A 380 -0.53 21.12 29.11
N ASN A 381 -0.69 20.45 27.96
CA ASN A 381 -0.53 21.02 26.63
C ASN A 381 -1.82 21.05 25.81
N VAL A 382 -2.99 21.01 26.45
CA VAL A 382 -4.29 21.25 25.81
C VAL A 382 -4.79 22.64 26.16
N GLU A 383 -5.54 23.25 25.24
CA GLU A 383 -6.12 24.57 25.45
C GLU A 383 -7.04 24.57 26.68
N GLN A 384 -7.98 23.62 26.70
CA GLN A 384 -8.98 23.49 27.75
C GLN A 384 -9.03 22.05 28.30
N ARG A 385 -9.16 21.95 29.63
CA ARG A 385 -9.43 20.69 30.34
C ARG A 385 -10.93 20.43 30.41
N ILE A 386 -11.34 19.17 30.33
CA ILE A 386 -12.75 18.80 30.18
C ILE A 386 -13.33 18.07 31.39
N THR A 387 -12.59 17.96 32.50
CA THR A 387 -13.08 17.35 33.75
C THR A 387 -13.13 18.30 34.95
N GLU A 388 -14.09 18.10 35.85
CA GLU A 388 -14.18 18.79 37.14
C GLU A 388 -14.68 17.84 38.26
N PRO A 389 -13.94 17.67 39.37
CA PRO A 389 -12.66 18.29 39.69
C PRO A 389 -11.51 17.91 38.76
N LYS A 390 -10.67 18.90 38.44
CA LYS A 390 -9.47 18.72 37.61
C LYS A 390 -8.42 17.88 38.34
N ALA A 391 -7.70 17.05 37.60
CA ALA A 391 -6.55 16.34 38.12
C ALA A 391 -5.43 17.29 38.60
N ARG A 392 -4.93 17.02 39.81
CA ARG A 392 -3.85 17.76 40.48
C ARG A 392 -2.92 16.78 41.17
N TYR A 393 -1.64 17.12 41.24
CA TYR A 393 -0.69 16.38 42.06
C TYR A 393 -1.01 16.61 43.55
N VAL A 394 -0.75 15.61 44.40
CA VAL A 394 -0.95 15.71 45.86
C VAL A 394 -0.10 16.85 46.44
N ALA A 395 1.12 17.03 45.92
CA ALA A 395 2.02 18.14 46.22
C ALA A 395 2.80 18.57 44.97
N ARG A 396 3.47 19.73 45.01
CA ARG A 396 4.19 20.30 43.85
C ARG A 396 5.35 19.41 43.37
N ASP A 397 6.00 18.72 44.30
CA ASP A 397 7.13 17.81 44.12
C ASP A 397 6.72 16.33 44.06
N SER A 398 5.43 16.01 44.25
CA SER A 398 4.91 14.66 44.15
C SER A 398 4.72 14.23 42.69
N ASN A 399 4.89 12.93 42.43
CA ASN A 399 4.49 12.28 41.18
C ASN A 399 3.11 11.59 41.29
N ILE A 400 2.44 11.67 42.44
CA ILE A 400 1.12 11.07 42.69
C ILE A 400 0.04 12.08 42.36
N ILE A 401 -0.99 11.65 41.61
CA ILE A 401 -2.19 12.45 41.39
C ILE A 401 -3.14 12.23 42.56
N ALA A 402 -3.66 13.33 43.11
CA ALA A 402 -4.66 13.27 44.17
C ALA A 402 -5.88 12.47 43.71
N ALA A 403 -6.23 11.44 44.49
CA ALA A 403 -7.39 10.61 44.21
C ALA A 403 -8.66 11.47 44.18
N GLN A 404 -9.48 11.27 43.17
CA GLN A 404 -10.81 11.87 43.15
C GLN A 404 -11.79 10.96 43.89
N VAL A 405 -12.82 11.55 44.50
CA VAL A 405 -13.73 10.85 45.41
C VAL A 405 -15.14 10.63 44.84
N ARG A 406 -15.41 11.07 43.60
CA ARG A 406 -16.73 10.80 42.98
C ARG A 406 -16.82 9.35 42.49
N PRO A 407 -18.04 8.79 42.36
CA PRO A 407 -18.25 7.53 41.67
C PRO A 407 -17.84 7.59 40.19
N GLY A 408 -17.73 6.43 39.55
CA GLY A 408 -17.40 6.32 38.15
C GLY A 408 -15.92 6.58 37.84
N LEU A 409 -15.65 7.45 36.87
CA LEU A 409 -14.31 7.94 36.51
C LEU A 409 -13.58 8.61 37.69
N GLY A 410 -14.30 9.00 38.74
CA GLY A 410 -13.76 9.83 39.82
C GLY A 410 -14.05 11.31 39.62
N THR A 411 -14.46 11.73 38.42
CA THR A 411 -14.70 13.12 38.05
C THR A 411 -15.92 13.23 37.16
N ASP A 412 -16.39 14.45 36.90
CA ASP A 412 -17.44 14.71 35.91
C ASP A 412 -16.87 15.40 34.68
N LEU A 413 -17.50 15.13 33.53
CA LEU A 413 -17.11 15.73 32.26
C LEU A 413 -17.90 17.03 32.06
N VAL A 414 -17.17 18.13 31.82
CA VAL A 414 -17.74 19.47 31.61
C VAL A 414 -17.93 19.67 30.12
N LEU A 415 -19.08 19.22 29.59
CA LEU A 415 -19.38 19.29 28.16
C LEU A 415 -19.32 20.72 27.59
N GLU A 416 -19.62 21.74 28.40
CA GLU A 416 -19.47 23.16 28.02
C GLU A 416 -18.04 23.51 27.59
N ASN A 417 -17.02 22.85 28.18
CA ASN A 417 -15.63 23.05 27.81
C ASN A 417 -15.28 22.43 26.45
N VAL A 418 -16.10 21.50 25.97
CA VAL A 418 -15.93 20.83 24.67
C VAL A 418 -16.66 21.60 23.57
N LYS A 419 -17.82 22.19 23.87
CA LYS A 419 -18.71 22.86 22.89
C LYS A 419 -18.01 23.80 21.89
N PRO A 420 -17.06 24.68 22.28
CA PRO A 420 -16.39 25.57 21.33
C PRO A 420 -15.58 24.84 20.25
N TYR A 421 -15.26 23.57 20.49
CA TYR A 421 -14.39 22.74 19.67
C TYR A 421 -15.15 21.61 18.96
N VAL A 422 -16.48 21.55 19.10
CA VAL A 422 -17.32 20.49 18.54
C VAL A 422 -17.43 20.66 17.03
N GLU A 423 -17.15 19.58 16.30
CA GLU A 423 -17.25 19.48 14.84
C GLU A 423 -18.46 18.66 14.40
N ALA A 424 -18.92 17.71 15.23
CA ALA A 424 -20.11 16.90 14.98
C ALA A 424 -20.78 16.47 16.29
N SER A 425 -22.10 16.25 16.26
CA SER A 425 -22.89 15.83 17.45
C SER A 425 -23.95 14.80 17.09
N PHE A 426 -24.29 13.93 18.04
CA PHE A 426 -25.34 12.92 17.95
C PHE A 426 -26.14 12.88 19.25
N ASP A 427 -27.46 12.68 19.16
CA ASP A 427 -28.37 12.57 20.32
C ASP A 427 -29.57 11.68 20.00
N THR A 428 -29.86 10.69 20.85
CA THR A 428 -31.00 9.79 20.66
C THR A 428 -32.34 10.43 21.00
N ALA A 429 -32.39 11.56 21.71
CA ALA A 429 -33.64 12.20 22.12
C ALA A 429 -34.52 12.67 20.93
N GLY A 430 -33.96 12.86 19.74
CA GLY A 430 -34.67 13.29 18.53
C GLY A 430 -35.32 12.18 17.69
N THR A 431 -35.22 10.90 18.09
CA THR A 431 -35.56 9.74 17.22
C THR A 431 -37.00 9.22 17.34
N ASN A 432 -37.94 10.03 17.81
CA ASN A 432 -39.38 9.71 17.77
C ASN A 432 -40.08 10.47 16.61
N ALA A 433 -39.83 10.06 15.37
CA ALA A 433 -40.70 10.25 14.19
C ALA A 433 -40.03 9.60 12.97
N GLU A 434 -40.82 9.04 12.07
CA GLU A 434 -40.37 8.53 10.77
C GLU A 434 -39.61 9.61 9.96
N THR A 435 -38.60 9.17 9.20
CA THR A 435 -37.83 9.85 8.14
C THR A 435 -36.73 10.89 8.45
N SER A 436 -35.61 10.67 7.74
CA SER A 436 -34.51 11.57 7.35
C SER A 436 -33.52 12.04 8.43
N ALA A 437 -32.22 11.84 8.15
CA ALA A 437 -31.13 12.45 8.90
C ALA A 437 -30.12 13.07 7.92
N THR A 438 -30.40 14.31 7.53
CA THR A 438 -29.43 15.27 7.00
C THR A 438 -28.96 16.11 8.18
N SER A 439 -27.67 16.02 8.55
CA SER A 439 -27.09 16.93 9.55
C SER A 439 -26.47 18.15 8.86
N THR A 440 -27.14 19.29 8.99
CA THR A 440 -26.65 20.62 8.63
C THR A 440 -25.57 21.10 9.61
N ILE A 441 -24.42 21.54 9.09
CA ILE A 441 -23.42 22.32 9.82
C ILE A 441 -23.56 23.77 9.36
N THR A 442 -23.88 24.67 10.30
CA THR A 442 -24.04 26.11 10.07
C THR A 442 -22.68 26.81 10.19
N PRO A 443 -22.17 27.52 9.16
CA PRO A 443 -21.02 28.38 9.30
C PRO A 443 -21.38 29.71 9.97
N ARG A 444 -20.58 30.12 10.96
CA ARG A 444 -20.64 31.44 11.60
C ARG A 444 -20.25 32.53 10.61
N ARG A 445 -21.12 33.53 10.44
CA ARG A 445 -20.86 34.81 9.74
C ARG A 445 -19.73 35.59 10.42
N ALA A 446 -18.79 36.06 9.62
CA ALA A 446 -18.15 37.36 9.81
C ALA A 446 -18.88 38.38 8.91
N SER A 447 -19.54 39.36 9.53
CA SER A 447 -19.91 40.67 8.97
C SER A 447 -18.65 41.44 8.55
N SER A 448 -18.59 42.40 7.63
CA SER A 448 -19.50 43.23 6.79
C SER A 448 -18.53 43.89 5.76
N GLU A 449 -18.87 44.27 4.53
CA GLU A 449 -19.77 45.33 4.09
C GLU A 449 -19.81 45.25 2.56
N TYR A 450 -21.00 45.23 1.94
CA TYR A 450 -21.39 46.20 0.91
C TYR A 450 -22.89 46.08 0.69
N SER A 451 -23.53 47.23 0.68
CA SER A 451 -24.97 47.44 0.79
C SER A 451 -25.67 47.44 -0.58
N MET A 452 -26.76 46.69 -0.65
CA MET A 452 -28.08 47.02 -1.23
C MET A 452 -28.13 47.81 -2.55
N ILE A 453 -28.65 47.18 -3.62
CA ILE A 453 -29.73 47.73 -4.46
C ILE A 453 -30.70 46.58 -4.82
N SER A 454 -31.97 46.97 -4.88
CA SER A 454 -33.26 46.29 -4.86
C SER A 454 -33.67 45.46 -6.09
N GLN A 455 -34.52 44.46 -5.82
CA GLN A 455 -35.71 44.00 -6.55
C GLN A 455 -35.89 44.41 -8.03
N GLN A 456 -35.96 43.41 -8.91
CA GLN A 456 -37.14 43.17 -9.76
C GLN A 456 -37.07 41.74 -10.34
N ALA A 457 -38.21 41.06 -10.30
CA ALA A 457 -38.40 39.74 -10.88
C ALA A 457 -38.73 39.90 -12.37
N GLU A 458 -37.97 39.24 -13.24
CA GLU A 458 -38.39 38.87 -14.59
C GLU A 458 -37.76 37.51 -14.95
N SER A 459 -38.56 36.65 -15.54
CA SER A 459 -38.26 35.27 -15.93
C SER A 459 -37.43 35.21 -17.22
N ALA A 460 -36.26 34.56 -17.17
CA ALA A 460 -35.66 33.74 -18.23
C ALA A 460 -34.19 33.46 -17.89
N ASP A 461 -33.77 32.21 -17.71
CA ASP A 461 -32.46 31.78 -18.22
C ASP A 461 -32.36 30.24 -18.32
N ASP A 462 -32.97 29.69 -19.37
CA ASP A 462 -32.65 28.33 -19.84
C ASP A 462 -31.34 28.32 -20.68
N ASP A 463 -30.65 29.46 -20.84
CA ASP A 463 -29.46 29.65 -21.69
C ASP A 463 -28.14 29.94 -20.92
N ALA A 464 -28.15 30.01 -19.58
CA ALA A 464 -26.94 30.23 -18.80
C ALA A 464 -25.93 29.06 -18.97
N SER A 465 -24.71 29.37 -19.44
CA SER A 465 -23.62 28.41 -19.65
C SER A 465 -22.30 28.90 -19.04
N LEU A 466 -21.50 27.96 -18.53
CA LEU A 466 -20.19 28.16 -17.94
C LEU A 466 -19.10 27.65 -18.88
N THR A 467 -17.95 28.32 -18.94
CA THR A 467 -16.77 27.87 -19.69
C THR A 467 -15.58 27.61 -18.78
N LEU A 468 -15.17 26.36 -18.68
CA LEU A 468 -13.91 25.96 -18.05
C LEU A 468 -12.82 25.80 -19.11
N VAL A 469 -11.62 26.31 -18.84
CA VAL A 469 -10.43 26.06 -19.66
C VAL A 469 -9.45 25.21 -18.88
N LEU A 470 -9.04 24.09 -19.46
CA LEU A 470 -8.05 23.17 -18.91
C LEU A 470 -6.84 23.12 -19.83
N ALA A 471 -5.66 23.42 -19.29
CA ALA A 471 -4.40 23.37 -20.03
C ALA A 471 -3.42 22.36 -19.45
N GLY A 472 -2.48 21.95 -20.30
CA GLY A 472 -1.50 20.93 -20.01
C GLY A 472 -0.33 21.38 -19.12
N ASP A 473 0.79 20.67 -19.25
CA ASP A 473 2.01 20.85 -18.46
C ASP A 473 2.59 22.27 -18.67
N THR A 474 2.84 22.98 -17.57
CA THR A 474 3.23 24.40 -17.58
C THR A 474 4.44 24.67 -16.67
N SER A 475 5.44 25.38 -17.20
CA SER A 475 6.57 25.95 -16.48
C SER A 475 7.14 27.13 -17.28
N LEU A 476 7.46 28.23 -16.60
CA LEU A 476 8.10 29.38 -17.24
C LEU A 476 9.56 29.08 -17.63
N GLY A 477 10.14 28.05 -17.04
CA GLY A 477 11.42 27.49 -17.40
C GLY A 477 12.60 28.34 -16.94
N ASP A 478 12.48 29.10 -15.85
CA ASP A 478 13.53 29.99 -15.34
C ASP A 478 14.87 29.24 -15.21
N VAL A 479 14.89 28.05 -14.61
CA VAL A 479 16.11 27.23 -14.50
C VAL A 479 16.76 26.91 -15.86
N HIS A 480 15.95 26.60 -16.87
CA HIS A 480 16.42 26.18 -18.20
C HIS A 480 16.81 27.38 -19.06
N ILE A 481 16.02 28.45 -19.02
CA ILE A 481 16.27 29.70 -19.74
C ILE A 481 17.48 30.42 -19.15
N ASN A 482 17.64 30.47 -17.82
CA ASN A 482 18.83 31.03 -17.17
C ASN A 482 20.10 30.31 -17.63
N ALA A 483 20.07 28.98 -17.73
CA ALA A 483 21.20 28.19 -18.21
C ALA A 483 21.55 28.46 -19.69
N LYS A 484 20.56 28.86 -20.52
CA LYS A 484 20.78 29.22 -21.92
C LYS A 484 21.25 30.65 -22.14
N GLY A 485 20.78 31.58 -21.31
CA GLY A 485 21.07 33.02 -21.45
C GLY A 485 20.55 33.64 -22.76
N GLY A 486 21.10 34.82 -23.09
CA GLY A 486 20.82 35.53 -24.33
C GLY A 486 19.36 36.02 -24.45
N ALA A 487 18.89 36.13 -25.70
CA ALA A 487 17.60 36.73 -26.02
C ALA A 487 16.38 36.07 -25.34
N LEU A 488 16.46 34.77 -25.01
CA LEU A 488 15.39 34.07 -24.28
C LEU A 488 15.33 34.52 -22.81
N LEU A 489 16.49 34.74 -22.19
CA LEU A 489 16.57 35.27 -20.84
C LEU A 489 16.13 36.74 -20.79
N ASP A 490 16.53 37.54 -21.79
CA ASP A 490 16.08 38.93 -21.92
C ASP A 490 14.55 39.00 -22.07
N ARG A 491 13.96 38.11 -22.87
CA ARG A 491 12.51 37.98 -23.03
C ARG A 491 11.82 37.58 -21.72
N LEU A 492 12.33 36.57 -21.01
CA LEU A 492 11.77 36.14 -19.72
C LEU A 492 11.83 37.24 -18.65
N ASN A 493 12.89 38.04 -18.64
CA ASN A 493 13.05 39.14 -17.69
C ASN A 493 12.26 40.39 -18.08
N GLY A 494 12.18 40.71 -19.37
CA GLY A 494 11.51 41.91 -19.88
C GLY A 494 10.01 41.75 -20.07
N ASP A 495 9.58 40.71 -20.80
CA ASP A 495 8.18 40.45 -21.11
C ASP A 495 7.86 38.94 -21.07
N PRO A 496 7.66 38.36 -19.88
CA PRO A 496 7.31 36.95 -19.74
C PRO A 496 5.90 36.61 -20.23
N PHE A 497 5.01 37.58 -20.45
CA PHE A 497 3.68 37.33 -21.03
C PHE A 497 3.76 36.97 -22.51
N SER A 498 4.81 37.42 -23.20
CA SER A 498 5.01 37.11 -24.61
C SER A 498 5.07 35.60 -24.91
N PHE A 499 5.42 34.73 -23.95
CA PHE A 499 5.39 33.26 -24.15
C PHE A 499 3.97 32.70 -24.36
N PHE A 500 2.93 33.46 -24.01
CA PHE A 500 1.52 33.10 -24.08
C PHE A 500 0.74 33.92 -25.11
N GLU A 501 1.37 34.89 -25.78
CA GLU A 501 0.70 35.90 -26.60
C GLU A 501 -0.20 35.29 -27.69
N LEU A 502 0.27 34.22 -28.33
CA LEU A 502 -0.45 33.53 -29.41
C LEU A 502 -1.55 32.59 -28.91
N LEU A 503 -1.61 32.36 -27.59
CA LEU A 503 -2.58 31.48 -26.93
C LEU A 503 -3.73 32.27 -26.30
N GLN A 504 -3.61 33.60 -26.19
CA GLN A 504 -4.64 34.47 -25.61
C GLN A 504 -6.05 34.17 -26.11
N PRO A 505 -6.31 34.00 -27.42
CA PRO A 505 -7.65 33.67 -27.91
C PRO A 505 -8.21 32.34 -27.38
N LEU A 506 -7.34 31.39 -27.04
CA LEU A 506 -7.72 30.07 -26.53
C LEU A 506 -8.06 30.10 -25.03
N ILE A 507 -7.51 31.06 -24.28
CA ILE A 507 -7.60 31.15 -22.81
C ILE A 507 -8.43 32.35 -22.32
N SER A 508 -8.92 33.21 -23.22
CA SER A 508 -9.82 34.32 -22.90
C SER A 508 -11.28 33.87 -22.75
N ASP A 509 -12.12 34.73 -22.18
CA ASP A 509 -13.58 34.53 -22.07
C ASP A 509 -13.94 33.22 -21.35
N THR A 510 -13.46 33.08 -20.11
CA THR A 510 -13.60 31.86 -19.31
C THR A 510 -14.09 32.21 -17.91
N ASP A 511 -14.82 31.29 -17.28
CA ASP A 511 -15.22 31.41 -15.88
C ASP A 511 -14.20 30.80 -14.93
N ALA A 512 -13.48 29.77 -15.38
CA ALA A 512 -12.31 29.25 -14.67
C ALA A 512 -11.25 28.70 -15.63
N PHE A 513 -9.99 29.07 -15.39
CA PHE A 513 -8.82 28.57 -16.10
C PHE A 513 -7.91 27.77 -15.14
N ILE A 514 -7.73 26.48 -15.44
CA ILE A 514 -6.93 25.53 -14.65
C ILE A 514 -5.81 24.94 -15.52
N LEU A 515 -4.62 24.75 -14.93
CA LEU A 515 -3.49 24.12 -15.61
C LEU A 515 -2.66 23.21 -14.69
N ASN A 516 -1.82 22.34 -15.27
CA ASN A 516 -0.85 21.55 -14.50
C ASN A 516 0.46 22.33 -14.33
N LEU A 517 0.77 22.76 -13.09
CA LEU A 517 1.99 23.52 -12.80
C LEU A 517 3.12 22.56 -12.41
N GLU A 518 4.02 22.30 -13.35
CA GLU A 518 5.03 21.25 -13.24
C GLU A 518 6.42 21.85 -12.92
N THR A 519 6.46 22.66 -11.86
CA THR A 519 7.63 23.41 -11.39
C THR A 519 7.49 23.76 -9.90
N VAL A 520 8.60 24.06 -9.23
CA VAL A 520 8.61 24.60 -7.86
C VAL A 520 8.82 26.11 -7.89
N LEU A 521 8.06 26.86 -7.09
CA LEU A 521 8.23 28.30 -6.99
C LEU A 521 9.26 28.65 -5.91
N ALA A 522 10.47 28.99 -6.34
CA ALA A 522 11.57 29.42 -5.47
C ALA A 522 12.68 30.13 -6.28
N ASP A 523 13.39 31.07 -5.67
CA ASP A 523 14.50 31.77 -6.31
C ASP A 523 15.81 31.01 -6.12
N SER A 524 16.31 30.38 -7.19
CA SER A 524 17.58 29.62 -7.21
C SER A 524 17.75 28.66 -6.01
N PRO A 525 16.76 27.79 -5.72
CA PRO A 525 16.82 26.86 -4.60
C PRO A 525 17.91 25.79 -4.78
N ILE A 526 18.42 25.27 -3.67
CA ILE A 526 19.30 24.09 -3.66
C ILE A 526 18.43 22.84 -3.48
N SER A 527 18.58 21.85 -4.36
CA SER A 527 17.82 20.60 -4.28
C SER A 527 18.55 19.55 -3.43
N PRO A 528 17.87 18.85 -2.49
CA PRO A 528 18.44 17.69 -1.82
C PRO A 528 18.64 16.48 -2.77
N PHE A 529 18.17 16.59 -4.01
CA PHE A 529 18.27 15.57 -5.05
C PHE A 529 19.27 15.94 -6.14
N GLU A 530 20.10 16.96 -5.92
CA GLU A 530 21.20 17.28 -6.82
C GLU A 530 22.14 16.07 -7.00
N GLY A 531 22.50 15.77 -8.25
CA GLY A 531 23.24 14.55 -8.62
C GLY A 531 22.43 13.24 -8.56
N LYS A 532 21.20 13.24 -8.02
CA LYS A 532 20.33 12.05 -7.93
C LYS A 532 19.15 12.09 -8.91
N LYS A 533 18.47 13.23 -9.05
CA LYS A 533 17.40 13.46 -10.05
C LYS A 533 17.99 14.27 -11.19
N ARG A 534 17.85 13.75 -12.42
CA ARG A 534 18.47 14.32 -13.62
C ARG A 534 17.90 15.69 -14.02
N PHE A 535 16.62 15.92 -13.76
CA PHE A 535 15.90 17.12 -14.17
C PHE A 535 15.21 17.72 -12.95
N LEU A 536 15.67 18.90 -12.54
CA LEU A 536 15.14 19.67 -11.42
C LEU A 536 14.57 20.98 -11.95
N GLY A 537 13.32 21.29 -11.62
CA GLY A 537 12.57 22.42 -12.18
C GLY A 537 12.17 23.46 -11.14
N TRP A 538 12.61 24.71 -11.30
CA TRP A 538 12.13 25.85 -10.50
C TRP A 538 11.85 27.08 -11.37
N ASP A 539 10.89 27.88 -10.91
CA ASP A 539 10.51 29.18 -11.46
C ASP A 539 10.49 30.25 -10.36
N SER A 540 10.83 31.50 -10.67
CA SER A 540 10.79 32.59 -9.68
C SER A 540 9.35 32.83 -9.21
N PRO A 541 9.08 32.85 -7.88
CA PRO A 541 7.72 33.00 -7.36
C PRO A 541 7.03 34.26 -7.87
N ASP A 542 7.69 35.41 -7.79
CA ASP A 542 7.14 36.72 -8.16
C ASP A 542 6.81 36.79 -9.66
N ARG A 543 7.59 36.11 -10.50
CA ARG A 543 7.36 36.05 -11.94
C ARG A 543 6.21 35.11 -12.28
N ALA A 544 6.26 33.89 -11.75
CA ALA A 544 5.25 32.87 -12.01
C ALA A 544 3.87 33.32 -11.55
N VAL A 545 3.73 33.78 -10.31
CA VAL A 545 2.44 34.23 -9.76
C VAL A 545 1.88 35.41 -10.55
N ARG A 546 2.72 36.39 -10.90
CA ARG A 546 2.31 37.55 -11.71
C ARG A 546 1.82 37.15 -13.09
N VAL A 547 2.53 36.25 -13.77
CA VAL A 547 2.15 35.79 -15.11
C VAL A 547 0.85 34.99 -15.04
N LEU A 548 0.79 33.97 -14.18
CA LEU A 548 -0.41 33.12 -14.02
C LEU A 548 -1.65 33.97 -13.69
N LYS A 549 -1.53 34.91 -12.75
CA LYS A 549 -2.62 35.83 -12.41
C LYS A 549 -3.01 36.75 -13.57
N GLY A 550 -2.03 37.30 -14.30
CA GLY A 550 -2.30 38.15 -15.45
C GLY A 550 -2.93 37.42 -16.64
N LEU A 551 -2.75 36.09 -16.72
CA LEU A 551 -3.45 35.22 -17.67
C LEU A 551 -4.86 34.80 -17.19
N GLY A 552 -5.24 35.15 -15.96
CA GLY A 552 -6.53 34.76 -15.38
C GLY A 552 -6.58 33.32 -14.86
N VAL A 553 -5.45 32.69 -14.54
CA VAL A 553 -5.42 31.34 -13.96
C VAL A 553 -6.05 31.36 -12.57
N ASN A 554 -7.09 30.55 -12.36
CA ASN A 554 -7.81 30.43 -11.10
C ASN A 554 -7.18 29.38 -10.19
N ALA A 555 -6.72 28.27 -10.78
CA ALA A 555 -6.18 27.16 -10.01
C ALA A 555 -5.09 26.39 -10.77
N VAL A 556 -4.21 25.74 -10.02
CA VAL A 556 -3.14 24.90 -10.58
C VAL A 556 -3.09 23.52 -9.92
N GLY A 557 -2.95 22.49 -10.75
CA GLY A 557 -2.68 21.12 -10.31
C GLY A 557 -1.21 20.96 -9.96
N LEU A 558 -0.94 20.41 -8.78
CA LEU A 558 0.39 20.13 -8.24
C LEU A 558 0.64 18.63 -8.03
N ALA A 559 -0.27 17.75 -8.44
CA ALA A 559 -0.06 16.30 -8.35
C ALA A 559 0.87 15.79 -9.47
N ASN A 560 2.12 16.23 -9.50
CA ASN A 560 3.08 15.84 -10.55
C ASN A 560 4.47 15.52 -10.00
N ASN A 561 5.34 15.02 -10.87
CA ASN A 561 6.68 14.55 -10.54
C ASN A 561 7.74 15.67 -10.39
N HIS A 562 7.35 16.95 -10.43
CA HIS A 562 8.26 18.09 -10.28
C HIS A 562 7.96 18.96 -9.06
N THR A 563 6.73 18.94 -8.54
CA THR A 563 6.30 19.70 -7.35
C THR A 563 7.16 19.50 -6.10
N MET A 564 7.90 18.40 -6.00
CA MET A 564 8.75 18.06 -4.84
C MET A 564 10.25 18.16 -5.12
N ASP A 565 10.67 18.73 -6.25
CA ASP A 565 12.06 18.80 -6.69
C ASP A 565 13.01 19.48 -5.70
N PHE A 566 12.48 20.33 -4.82
CA PHE A 566 13.25 21.05 -3.81
C PHE A 566 12.75 20.79 -2.39
N GLY A 567 12.07 19.66 -2.19
CA GLY A 567 11.63 19.18 -0.88
C GLY A 567 10.39 19.88 -0.32
N ALA A 568 9.95 19.40 0.85
CA ALA A 568 8.69 19.77 1.50
C ALA A 568 8.59 21.26 1.86
N ASP A 569 9.70 21.91 2.25
CA ASP A 569 9.69 23.33 2.62
C ASP A 569 9.39 24.22 1.41
N ASN A 570 9.97 23.89 0.24
CA ASN A 570 9.70 24.63 -0.99
C ASN A 570 8.33 24.29 -1.59
N LEU A 571 7.79 23.09 -1.35
CA LEU A 571 6.37 22.80 -1.60
C LEU A 571 5.47 23.74 -0.79
N ALA A 572 5.69 23.84 0.53
CA ALA A 572 4.88 24.70 1.39
C ALA A 572 4.96 26.17 0.98
N ARG A 573 6.16 26.65 0.61
CA ARG A 573 6.35 28.01 0.06
C ARG A 573 5.65 28.19 -1.28
N THR A 574 5.73 27.22 -2.18
CA THR A 574 5.04 27.24 -3.48
C THR A 574 3.53 27.42 -3.29
N ILE A 575 2.91 26.60 -2.42
CA ILE A 575 1.49 26.72 -2.08
C ILE A 575 1.20 28.10 -1.45
N GLY A 576 2.08 28.60 -0.58
CA GLY A 576 1.96 29.94 0.01
C GLY A 576 1.96 31.05 -1.05
N HIS A 577 2.92 31.06 -1.96
CA HIS A 577 3.03 32.06 -3.03
C HIS A 577 1.81 32.06 -3.96
N LEU A 578 1.31 30.88 -4.33
CA LEU A 578 0.09 30.74 -5.15
C LEU A 578 -1.12 31.31 -4.40
N LYS A 579 -1.30 30.94 -3.13
CA LYS A 579 -2.39 31.43 -2.29
C LYS A 579 -2.35 32.94 -2.09
N ASP A 580 -1.18 33.52 -1.82
CA ASP A 580 -1.00 34.98 -1.70
C ASP A 580 -1.29 35.70 -3.02
N GLY A 581 -1.06 35.03 -4.15
CA GLY A 581 -1.44 35.47 -5.49
C GLY A 581 -2.95 35.42 -5.76
N GLY A 582 -3.73 34.70 -4.96
CA GLY A 582 -5.14 34.40 -5.22
C GLY A 582 -5.35 33.29 -6.25
N ILE A 583 -4.41 32.34 -6.34
CA ILE A 583 -4.46 31.17 -7.22
C ILE A 583 -4.57 29.93 -6.33
N ASP A 584 -5.62 29.13 -6.52
CA ASP A 584 -5.81 27.90 -5.75
C ASP A 584 -4.84 26.80 -6.21
N ALA A 585 -4.40 25.97 -5.27
CA ALA A 585 -3.52 24.84 -5.53
C ALA A 585 -4.18 23.55 -5.04
N PHE A 586 -4.13 22.49 -5.84
CA PHE A 586 -4.71 21.19 -5.51
C PHE A 586 -3.81 20.03 -5.97
N GLY A 587 -3.98 18.84 -5.40
CA GLY A 587 -3.15 17.68 -5.75
C GLY A 587 -1.83 17.56 -4.99
N ALA A 588 -1.51 18.50 -4.11
CA ALA A 588 -0.36 18.44 -3.21
C ALA A 588 -0.68 19.18 -1.90
N GLY A 589 0.00 18.83 -0.81
CA GLY A 589 -0.24 19.44 0.48
C GLY A 589 0.73 18.98 1.56
N ALA A 590 0.51 19.43 2.79
CA ALA A 590 1.26 19.02 3.97
C ALA A 590 0.97 17.58 4.42
N SER A 591 -0.06 16.95 3.85
CA SER A 591 -0.47 15.58 4.13
C SER A 591 -1.25 14.98 2.95
N LEU A 592 -1.42 13.66 2.95
CA LEU A 592 -2.21 12.94 1.96
C LEU A 592 -3.66 13.45 1.89
N ALA A 593 -4.27 13.78 3.03
CA ALA A 593 -5.64 14.28 3.07
C ALA A 593 -5.79 15.63 2.36
N GLU A 594 -4.82 16.54 2.53
CA GLU A 594 -4.81 17.84 1.84
C GLU A 594 -4.45 17.66 0.35
N ALA A 595 -3.49 16.78 0.05
CA ALA A 595 -3.11 16.50 -1.33
C ALA A 595 -4.26 15.84 -2.13
N ALA A 596 -5.06 14.97 -1.49
CA ALA A 596 -6.18 14.27 -2.10
C ALA A 596 -7.49 15.07 -2.09
N GLU A 597 -7.52 16.25 -1.47
CA GLU A 597 -8.72 17.09 -1.42
C GLU A 597 -9.09 17.57 -2.83
N PRO A 598 -10.33 17.32 -3.31
CA PRO A 598 -10.76 17.79 -4.61
C PRO A 598 -10.89 19.30 -4.65
N LEU A 599 -10.40 19.95 -5.70
CA LEU A 599 -10.74 21.33 -5.98
C LEU A 599 -12.23 21.39 -6.35
N THR A 600 -12.99 22.31 -5.74
CA THR A 600 -14.43 22.42 -5.96
C THR A 600 -14.80 23.84 -6.38
N PHE A 601 -15.45 23.97 -7.53
CA PHE A 601 -16.10 25.19 -7.95
C PHE A 601 -17.62 25.06 -7.82
N ALA A 602 -18.29 26.11 -7.34
CA ALA A 602 -19.74 26.16 -7.23
C ALA A 602 -20.28 27.31 -8.10
N PHE A 603 -21.29 26.99 -8.92
CA PHE A 603 -21.91 27.94 -9.86
C PHE A 603 -23.43 27.83 -9.81
N THR A 604 -24.13 28.93 -10.04
CA THR A 604 -25.59 28.91 -10.17
C THR A 604 -25.97 28.68 -11.63
N LEU A 605 -26.55 27.52 -11.95
CA LEU A 605 -27.03 27.18 -13.29
C LEU A 605 -28.47 26.66 -13.20
N GLY A 606 -29.36 27.16 -14.07
CA GLY A 606 -30.80 26.84 -14.02
C GLY A 606 -31.44 27.17 -12.66
N GLY A 607 -30.99 28.26 -12.02
CA GLY A 607 -31.49 28.73 -10.71
C GLY A 607 -31.09 27.89 -9.50
N THR A 608 -30.24 26.86 -9.66
CA THR A 608 -29.75 26.02 -8.55
C THR A 608 -28.22 26.03 -8.51
N GLU A 609 -27.64 25.94 -7.31
CA GLU A 609 -26.19 25.74 -7.17
C GLU A 609 -25.78 24.35 -7.70
N ARG A 610 -24.72 24.33 -8.50
CA ARG A 610 -24.11 23.15 -9.11
C ARG A 610 -22.62 23.15 -8.84
N ARG A 611 -22.05 21.97 -8.63
CA ARG A 611 -20.62 21.84 -8.29
C ARG A 611 -19.84 21.12 -9.38
N VAL A 612 -18.62 21.59 -9.59
CA VAL A 612 -17.59 20.92 -10.41
C VAL A 612 -16.43 20.54 -9.49
N HIS A 613 -16.08 19.26 -9.46
CA HIS A 613 -14.98 18.72 -8.66
C HIS A 613 -13.82 18.27 -9.54
N LEU A 614 -12.58 18.62 -9.18
CA LEU A 614 -11.36 18.16 -9.83
C LEU A 614 -10.50 17.37 -8.84
N ILE A 615 -10.21 16.10 -9.14
CA ILE A 615 -9.34 15.24 -8.33
C ILE A 615 -8.00 15.05 -9.05
N ALA A 616 -6.92 15.64 -8.53
CA ALA A 616 -5.58 15.46 -9.08
C ALA A 616 -4.79 14.37 -8.35
N ALA A 617 -4.08 13.52 -9.10
CA ALA A 617 -3.24 12.46 -8.54
C ALA A 617 -2.06 12.10 -9.46
N CYS A 618 -0.91 11.74 -8.88
CA CYS A 618 0.34 11.44 -9.58
C CYS A 618 0.65 9.93 -9.57
N GLU A 619 0.89 9.32 -10.74
CA GLU A 619 1.22 7.90 -10.89
C GLU A 619 2.37 7.50 -9.95
N VAL A 620 2.17 6.43 -9.17
CA VAL A 620 3.17 5.95 -8.21
C VAL A 620 4.34 5.29 -8.93
N GLN A 621 5.47 6.00 -8.97
CA GLN A 621 6.74 5.55 -9.52
C GLN A 621 7.69 5.18 -8.40
N ARG A 622 8.40 4.06 -8.57
CA ARG A 622 9.33 3.51 -7.57
C ARG A 622 10.37 4.54 -7.10
N LYS A 623 10.99 5.27 -8.03
CA LYS A 623 12.01 6.30 -7.68
C LYS A 623 11.41 7.45 -6.88
N LEU A 624 10.26 7.97 -7.31
CA LEU A 624 9.57 9.05 -6.61
C LEU A 624 9.12 8.63 -5.21
N ARG A 625 8.74 7.36 -5.00
CA ARG A 625 8.34 6.82 -3.69
C ARG A 625 9.52 6.49 -2.78
N ASP A 626 10.44 5.68 -3.28
CA ASP A 626 11.45 5.01 -2.45
C ASP A 626 12.76 5.81 -2.35
N GLU A 627 13.09 6.60 -3.37
CA GLU A 627 14.38 7.31 -3.46
C GLU A 627 14.24 8.82 -3.16
N TYR A 628 13.15 9.44 -3.64
CA TYR A 628 12.96 10.89 -3.47
C TYR A 628 11.86 11.27 -2.48
N GLN A 629 10.99 10.33 -2.10
CA GLN A 629 9.86 10.55 -1.18
C GLN A 629 8.96 11.74 -1.59
N PHE A 630 8.43 11.71 -2.82
CA PHE A 630 7.60 12.80 -3.37
C PHE A 630 6.12 12.71 -2.99
N TYR A 631 5.59 11.51 -2.78
CA TYR A 631 4.15 11.34 -2.51
C TYR A 631 3.78 11.81 -1.12
N ALA A 632 2.64 12.47 -0.96
CA ALA A 632 2.10 12.82 0.33
C ALA A 632 1.85 11.56 1.17
N GLY A 633 2.26 11.61 2.43
CA GLY A 633 1.90 10.62 3.43
C GLY A 633 0.91 11.22 4.42
N GLU A 634 0.43 10.41 5.36
CA GLU A 634 -0.56 10.81 6.36
C GLU A 634 -0.21 12.11 7.15
N SER A 635 1.09 12.39 7.31
CA SER A 635 1.64 13.63 7.88
C SER A 635 2.91 14.11 7.16
N ARG A 636 3.22 13.53 5.99
CA ARG A 636 4.39 13.90 5.20
C ARG A 636 3.91 14.77 4.03
N PRO A 637 4.43 15.99 3.87
CA PRO A 637 4.11 16.81 2.72
C PRO A 637 4.51 16.12 1.41
N GLY A 638 3.73 16.36 0.37
CA GLY A 638 4.00 15.78 -0.95
C GLY A 638 2.82 15.89 -1.89
N VAL A 639 2.92 15.20 -3.02
CA VAL A 639 1.89 15.12 -4.06
C VAL A 639 0.96 13.95 -3.85
N ASN A 640 -0.31 14.07 -4.23
CA ASN A 640 -1.28 12.99 -4.07
C ASN A 640 -0.86 11.75 -4.89
N PRO A 641 -0.56 10.60 -4.28
CA PRO A 641 -0.28 9.37 -5.01
C PRO A 641 -1.55 8.85 -5.70
N MET A 642 -1.43 8.49 -6.98
CA MET A 642 -2.52 7.86 -7.71
C MET A 642 -2.56 6.36 -7.38
N SER A 643 -3.35 6.01 -6.36
CA SER A 643 -3.96 4.70 -6.22
C SER A 643 -5.25 4.69 -7.04
N VAL A 644 -5.37 3.74 -7.98
CA VAL A 644 -6.54 3.67 -8.88
C VAL A 644 -7.83 3.48 -8.09
N ASP A 645 -7.81 2.65 -7.05
CA ASP A 645 -9.00 2.39 -6.25
C ASP A 645 -9.33 3.56 -5.31
N ASP A 646 -8.34 4.29 -4.79
CA ASP A 646 -8.60 5.45 -3.92
C ASP A 646 -9.20 6.60 -4.71
N VAL A 647 -8.67 6.88 -5.90
CA VAL A 647 -9.21 7.92 -6.79
C VAL A 647 -10.60 7.53 -7.29
N ALA A 648 -10.82 6.27 -7.66
CA ALA A 648 -12.14 5.77 -8.02
C ALA A 648 -13.13 5.83 -6.83
N GLY A 649 -12.67 5.51 -5.62
CA GLY A 649 -13.45 5.65 -4.39
C GLY A 649 -13.89 7.08 -4.14
N ALA A 650 -12.97 8.04 -4.27
CA ALA A 650 -13.28 9.47 -4.15
C ALA A 650 -14.28 9.95 -5.21
N VAL A 651 -14.13 9.52 -6.47
CA VAL A 651 -15.10 9.79 -7.53
C VAL A 651 -16.48 9.23 -7.17
N HIS A 652 -16.53 7.99 -6.68
CA HIS A 652 -17.78 7.35 -6.30
C HIS A 652 -18.45 8.05 -5.10
N GLU A 653 -17.67 8.48 -4.12
CA GLU A 653 -18.16 9.21 -2.95
C GLU A 653 -18.73 10.58 -3.33
N LEU A 654 -18.04 11.34 -4.18
CA LEU A 654 -18.55 12.61 -4.72
C LEU A 654 -19.83 12.40 -5.52
N ARG A 655 -19.86 11.38 -6.39
CA ARG A 655 -21.07 11.06 -7.18
C ARG A 655 -22.23 10.64 -6.30
N SER A 656 -21.98 9.90 -5.23
CA SER A 656 -23.01 9.40 -4.32
C SER A 656 -23.55 10.51 -3.41
N SER A 657 -22.69 11.42 -2.96
CA SER A 657 -23.06 12.54 -2.09
C SER A 657 -23.73 13.69 -2.84
N ASP A 658 -23.33 13.95 -4.09
CA ASP A 658 -23.95 14.90 -4.99
C ASP A 658 -24.12 14.29 -6.39
N PRO A 659 -25.26 13.62 -6.66
CA PRO A 659 -25.54 13.05 -7.98
C PRO A 659 -25.54 14.07 -9.11
N SER A 660 -25.72 15.36 -8.79
CA SER A 660 -25.75 16.47 -9.75
C SER A 660 -24.41 17.13 -10.01
N SER A 661 -23.35 16.72 -9.33
CA SER A 661 -22.01 17.27 -9.55
C SER A 661 -21.40 16.84 -10.90
N LEU A 662 -20.54 17.68 -11.46
CA LEU A 662 -19.64 17.30 -12.56
C LEU A 662 -18.29 16.91 -11.95
N ILE A 663 -17.79 15.72 -12.25
CA ILE A 663 -16.55 15.20 -11.65
C ILE A 663 -15.49 15.01 -12.75
N ILE A 664 -14.36 15.67 -12.56
CA ILE A 664 -13.19 15.63 -13.43
C ILE A 664 -12.05 14.94 -12.68
N VAL A 665 -11.46 13.90 -13.26
CA VAL A 665 -10.21 13.31 -12.74
C VAL A 665 -9.05 13.89 -13.52
N TYR A 666 -8.02 14.35 -12.82
CA TYR A 666 -6.89 15.12 -13.35
C TYR A 666 -5.54 14.39 -13.09
N PRO A 667 -5.30 13.22 -13.73
CA PRO A 667 -4.17 12.37 -13.40
C PRO A 667 -2.86 12.81 -14.09
N HIS A 668 -1.75 12.83 -13.36
CA HIS A 668 -0.41 12.92 -13.94
C HIS A 668 0.18 11.51 -14.06
N TRP A 669 0.30 11.00 -15.28
CA TRP A 669 0.65 9.60 -15.54
C TRP A 669 1.39 9.42 -16.86
N GLY A 670 1.82 8.19 -17.12
CA GLY A 670 2.41 7.85 -18.41
C GLY A 670 3.92 8.12 -18.47
N GLY A 671 4.53 7.74 -19.59
CA GLY A 671 5.95 8.01 -19.84
C GLY A 671 6.09 9.26 -20.71
N ASN A 672 7.09 10.08 -20.44
CA ASN A 672 7.41 11.23 -21.28
C ASN A 672 7.56 10.77 -22.74
N TYR A 673 6.83 11.39 -23.66
CA TYR A 673 6.85 11.13 -25.10
C TYR A 673 6.47 9.70 -25.49
N HIS A 674 5.52 9.10 -24.77
CA HIS A 674 4.94 7.81 -25.12
C HIS A 674 3.42 7.89 -25.20
N TRP A 675 2.84 7.09 -26.10
CA TRP A 675 1.41 6.84 -26.14
C TRP A 675 0.91 6.09 -24.89
N VAL A 676 -0.41 6.04 -24.73
CA VAL A 676 -1.07 5.50 -23.53
C VAL A 676 -0.67 4.05 -23.25
N LYS A 677 -0.37 3.77 -21.97
CA LYS A 677 -0.12 2.41 -21.46
C LYS A 677 -1.43 1.74 -21.05
N GLU A 678 -1.46 0.41 -21.12
CA GLU A 678 -2.61 -0.40 -20.65
C GLU A 678 -2.97 -0.12 -19.17
N SER A 679 -1.99 0.27 -18.34
CA SER A 679 -2.25 0.66 -16.95
C SER A 679 -3.10 1.93 -16.82
N ALA A 680 -2.81 2.94 -17.63
CA ALA A 680 -3.60 4.18 -17.66
C ALA A 680 -5.00 3.93 -18.25
N GLN A 681 -5.14 3.03 -19.23
CA GLN A 681 -6.46 2.63 -19.76
C GLN A 681 -7.34 1.99 -18.69
N ARG A 682 -6.80 1.03 -17.93
CA ARG A 682 -7.53 0.38 -16.84
C ARG A 682 -7.88 1.37 -15.73
N ALA A 683 -6.97 2.28 -15.38
CA ALA A 683 -7.24 3.33 -14.40
C ALA A 683 -8.38 4.25 -14.88
N ASN A 684 -8.32 4.71 -16.13
CA ASN A 684 -9.37 5.51 -16.76
C ASN A 684 -10.73 4.82 -16.72
N GLN A 685 -10.80 3.55 -17.14
CA GLN A 685 -12.03 2.76 -17.08
C GLN A 685 -12.60 2.68 -15.67
N ARG A 686 -11.73 2.51 -14.66
CA ARG A 686 -12.17 2.48 -13.26
C ARG A 686 -12.74 3.82 -12.80
N PHE A 687 -12.12 4.95 -13.18
CA PHE A 687 -12.60 6.29 -12.85
C PHE A 687 -13.95 6.59 -13.49
N VAL A 688 -14.10 6.24 -14.77
CA VAL A 688 -15.37 6.38 -15.50
C VAL A 688 -16.46 5.52 -14.87
N GLN A 689 -16.17 4.24 -14.56
CA GLN A 689 -17.11 3.34 -13.89
C GLN A 689 -17.55 3.85 -12.51
N ALA A 690 -16.66 4.56 -11.81
CA ALA A 690 -16.97 5.18 -10.52
C ALA A 690 -17.87 6.43 -10.64
N GLY A 691 -17.99 7.03 -11.83
CA GLY A 691 -18.87 8.16 -12.10
C GLY A 691 -18.17 9.45 -12.54
N ALA A 692 -16.92 9.38 -12.99
CA ALA A 692 -16.21 10.52 -13.58
C ALA A 692 -16.85 10.92 -14.92
N ASN A 693 -17.09 12.21 -15.13
CA ASN A 693 -17.62 12.74 -16.38
C ASN A 693 -16.51 13.06 -17.38
N LEU A 694 -15.36 13.52 -16.87
CA LEU A 694 -14.20 13.86 -17.69
C LEU A 694 -12.93 13.35 -17.03
N VAL A 695 -12.03 12.76 -17.80
CA VAL A 695 -10.67 12.46 -17.34
C VAL A 695 -9.69 13.25 -18.20
N VAL A 696 -8.82 14.04 -17.57
CA VAL A 696 -7.90 14.96 -18.26
C VAL A 696 -6.48 14.73 -17.74
N GLY A 697 -5.70 13.95 -18.47
CA GLY A 697 -4.37 13.54 -18.04
C GLY A 697 -3.23 14.48 -18.42
N HIS A 698 -2.08 14.25 -17.78
CA HIS A 698 -0.85 15.05 -17.85
C HIS A 698 0.40 14.17 -17.75
N GLY A 699 1.59 14.73 -17.98
CA GLY A 699 2.88 14.10 -17.70
C GLY A 699 3.54 13.34 -18.86
N ALA A 700 2.79 13.05 -19.93
CA ALA A 700 3.40 12.52 -21.16
C ALA A 700 4.14 13.60 -21.96
N HIS A 701 3.95 14.90 -21.67
CA HIS A 701 4.46 16.05 -22.43
C HIS A 701 4.09 16.10 -23.93
N MET A 702 3.20 15.22 -24.37
CA MET A 702 2.57 15.21 -25.69
C MET A 702 1.07 14.93 -25.51
N LEU A 703 0.25 15.34 -26.46
CA LEU A 703 -1.13 14.87 -26.50
C LEU A 703 -1.14 13.35 -26.65
N GLN A 704 -2.12 12.71 -26.02
CA GLN A 704 -2.34 11.28 -26.13
C GLN A 704 -3.74 11.00 -26.66
N GLN A 705 -4.06 9.71 -26.79
CA GLN A 705 -5.36 9.21 -27.21
C GLN A 705 -6.53 9.87 -26.50
N LEU A 706 -7.66 9.89 -27.20
CA LEU A 706 -8.94 10.42 -26.74
C LEU A 706 -9.97 9.29 -26.83
N THR A 707 -10.81 9.13 -25.82
CA THR A 707 -11.95 8.22 -25.86
C THR A 707 -13.22 8.98 -25.51
N PHE A 708 -14.26 8.78 -26.32
CA PHE A 708 -15.53 9.49 -26.22
C PHE A 708 -16.68 8.52 -26.02
N ALA A 709 -17.63 8.91 -25.19
CA ALA A 709 -18.82 8.12 -24.95
C ALA A 709 -20.00 9.02 -24.67
N LYS A 710 -21.20 8.45 -24.79
CA LYS A 710 -22.48 9.17 -24.62
C LYS A 710 -22.58 10.04 -23.35
N HIS A 711 -21.86 9.70 -22.28
CA HIS A 711 -21.96 10.36 -20.98
C HIS A 711 -20.61 10.79 -20.36
N HIS A 712 -19.48 10.55 -21.04
CA HIS A 712 -18.16 10.92 -20.53
C HIS A 712 -17.15 11.08 -21.66
N ALA A 713 -16.04 11.76 -21.36
CA ALA A 713 -14.87 11.83 -22.24
C ALA A 713 -13.58 11.57 -21.45
N SER A 714 -12.57 11.02 -22.11
CA SER A 714 -11.24 10.85 -21.52
C SER A 714 -10.18 11.34 -22.49
N ILE A 715 -9.39 12.29 -22.01
CA ILE A 715 -8.23 12.87 -22.67
C ILE A 715 -7.03 12.33 -21.89
N TYR A 716 -6.31 11.37 -22.44
CA TYR A 716 -5.27 10.70 -21.66
C TYR A 716 -4.05 11.59 -21.39
N SER A 717 -3.80 12.59 -22.23
CA SER A 717 -2.83 13.64 -21.96
C SER A 717 -3.16 14.86 -22.79
N LEU A 718 -3.22 16.05 -22.17
CA LEU A 718 -3.25 17.32 -22.89
C LEU A 718 -1.88 17.67 -23.49
N GLY A 719 -0.78 17.09 -23.00
CA GLY A 719 0.58 17.45 -23.40
C GLY A 719 1.04 18.78 -22.81
N ASN A 720 2.08 19.39 -23.39
CA ASN A 720 2.59 20.67 -22.91
C ASN A 720 1.67 21.82 -23.32
N PHE A 721 1.38 22.73 -22.37
CA PHE A 721 0.83 24.04 -22.66
C PHE A 721 1.97 25.02 -22.96
N VAL A 722 2.45 25.75 -21.95
CA VAL A 722 3.71 26.50 -22.02
C VAL A 722 4.69 25.87 -21.06
N PHE A 723 5.49 24.96 -21.58
CA PHE A 723 6.55 24.27 -20.84
C PHE A 723 7.89 24.64 -21.46
N ASN A 724 8.55 25.67 -20.92
CA ASN A 724 9.72 26.32 -21.53
C ASN A 724 11.03 25.50 -21.41
N TRP A 725 10.96 24.25 -21.84
CA TRP A 725 12.08 23.34 -22.09
C TRP A 725 12.19 23.06 -23.58
N SER A 726 13.35 22.62 -24.05
CA SER A 726 13.56 22.42 -25.49
C SER A 726 12.66 21.35 -26.14
N GLY A 727 12.06 20.44 -25.39
CA GLY A 727 11.30 19.33 -25.96
C GLY A 727 12.19 18.21 -26.55
N ARG A 728 11.66 16.99 -26.56
CA ARG A 728 12.36 15.78 -27.08
C ARG A 728 11.54 15.04 -28.13
N PHE A 729 10.56 15.68 -28.76
CA PHE A 729 9.62 15.05 -29.69
C PHE A 729 10.33 14.30 -30.84
N GLU A 730 11.29 14.94 -31.51
CA GLU A 730 12.09 14.31 -32.58
C GLU A 730 12.92 13.11 -32.09
N GLN A 731 13.43 13.14 -30.86
CA GLN A 731 14.21 12.03 -30.29
C GLN A 731 13.37 10.75 -30.14
N TYR A 732 12.07 10.91 -29.85
CA TYR A 732 11.14 9.81 -29.62
C TYR A 732 10.23 9.53 -30.81
N ASP A 733 10.38 10.28 -31.91
CA ASP A 733 9.55 10.19 -33.11
C ASP A 733 8.04 10.28 -32.80
N VAL A 734 7.65 11.30 -32.03
CA VAL A 734 6.26 11.53 -31.63
C VAL A 734 5.73 12.91 -32.05
N PRO A 735 4.41 13.06 -32.24
CA PRO A 735 3.82 14.35 -32.62
C PRO A 735 4.10 15.46 -31.60
N PRO A 736 4.54 16.65 -32.04
CA PRO A 736 4.94 17.76 -31.17
C PRO A 736 3.77 18.62 -30.66
N TYR A 737 2.65 17.99 -30.34
CA TYR A 737 1.39 18.69 -30.14
C TYR A 737 0.91 18.59 -28.69
N GLY A 738 0.33 19.70 -28.21
CA GLY A 738 -0.48 19.75 -27.00
C GLY A 738 -1.92 20.14 -27.32
N LEU A 739 -2.78 20.19 -26.31
CA LEU A 739 -4.20 20.54 -26.40
C LEU A 739 -4.56 21.55 -25.31
N VAL A 740 -5.39 22.53 -25.67
CA VAL A 740 -6.15 23.37 -24.74
C VAL A 740 -7.61 22.91 -24.79
N ALA A 741 -8.14 22.41 -23.67
CA ALA A 741 -9.52 21.96 -23.59
C ALA A 741 -10.42 23.09 -23.08
N ARG A 742 -11.37 23.54 -23.90
CA ARG A 742 -12.48 24.38 -23.47
C ARG A 742 -13.71 23.50 -23.26
N VAL A 743 -14.27 23.57 -22.06
CA VAL A 743 -15.43 22.78 -21.63
C VAL A 743 -16.58 23.75 -21.36
N ASN A 744 -17.52 23.81 -22.28
CA ASN A 744 -18.76 24.55 -22.13
C ASN A 744 -19.77 23.68 -21.39
N LEU A 745 -20.27 24.17 -20.26
CA LEU A 745 -21.18 23.46 -19.38
C LEU A 745 -22.49 24.23 -19.30
N ALA A 746 -23.57 23.61 -19.73
CA ALA A 746 -24.92 24.13 -19.53
C ALA A 746 -25.75 23.11 -18.74
N TRP A 747 -26.79 23.60 -18.07
CA TRP A 747 -27.75 22.74 -17.40
C TRP A 747 -29.05 22.69 -18.19
N LYS A 748 -29.33 21.56 -18.84
CA LYS A 748 -30.53 21.40 -19.70
C LYS A 748 -31.23 20.10 -19.38
N ASN A 749 -32.55 20.12 -19.33
CA ASN A 749 -33.38 18.92 -19.12
C ASN A 749 -32.97 18.07 -17.90
N GLY A 750 -32.51 18.72 -16.82
CA GLY A 750 -32.09 18.04 -15.60
C GLY A 750 -30.77 17.26 -15.72
N THR A 751 -29.91 17.57 -16.69
CA THR A 751 -28.59 16.95 -16.85
C THR A 751 -27.56 17.98 -17.30
N TRP A 752 -26.28 17.65 -17.16
CA TRP A 752 -25.20 18.45 -17.76
C TRP A 752 -25.18 18.26 -19.28
N ASP A 753 -25.24 19.36 -20.00
CA ASP A 753 -24.94 19.47 -21.43
C ASP A 753 -23.48 19.93 -21.55
N VAL A 754 -22.60 19.06 -22.03
CA VAL A 754 -21.15 19.28 -22.05
C VAL A 754 -20.67 19.42 -23.48
N GLY A 755 -20.25 20.62 -23.84
CA GLY A 755 -19.56 20.91 -25.09
C GLY A 755 -18.04 20.91 -24.89
N LEU A 756 -17.36 19.89 -25.41
CA LEU A 756 -15.90 19.76 -25.35
C LEU A 756 -15.27 20.24 -26.65
N ARG A 757 -14.36 21.21 -26.55
CA ARG A 757 -13.60 21.75 -27.67
C ARG A 757 -12.11 21.67 -27.36
N LEU A 758 -11.37 20.84 -28.10
CA LEU A 758 -9.93 20.62 -27.90
C LEU A 758 -9.14 21.34 -28.99
N TYR A 759 -8.46 22.43 -28.63
CA TYR A 759 -7.67 23.24 -29.55
C TYR A 759 -6.21 22.78 -29.51
N PRO A 760 -5.68 22.19 -30.59
CA PRO A 760 -4.30 21.75 -30.60
C PRO A 760 -3.32 22.89 -30.82
N ILE A 761 -2.17 22.74 -30.20
CA ILE A 761 -1.07 23.72 -30.20
C ILE A 761 0.26 23.04 -30.51
N ALA A 762 1.15 23.75 -31.21
CA ALA A 762 2.50 23.29 -31.49
C ALA A 762 3.40 23.57 -30.28
N SER A 763 3.91 22.52 -29.64
CA SER A 763 4.59 22.59 -28.34
C SER A 763 6.09 22.28 -28.40
N ASP A 764 6.64 21.98 -29.58
CA ASP A 764 8.09 21.77 -29.75
C ASP A 764 8.86 23.08 -29.84
N ASN A 765 9.43 23.49 -28.70
CA ASN A 765 10.19 24.74 -28.57
C ASN A 765 11.45 24.82 -29.44
N LYS A 766 11.97 23.69 -29.98
CA LYS A 766 13.04 23.74 -31.00
C LYS A 766 12.54 24.27 -32.34
N LYS A 767 11.27 24.02 -32.67
CA LYS A 767 10.63 24.46 -33.92
C LYS A 767 9.96 25.81 -33.76
N THR A 768 9.26 26.01 -32.64
CA THR A 768 8.51 27.24 -32.38
C THR A 768 9.35 28.39 -31.84
N GLY A 769 10.58 28.11 -31.38
CA GLY A 769 11.42 29.12 -30.73
C GLY A 769 10.81 29.65 -29.42
N PHE A 770 10.17 28.77 -28.64
CA PHE A 770 9.45 29.12 -27.42
C PHE A 770 8.28 30.10 -27.67
N ARG A 771 7.57 29.89 -28.78
CA ARG A 771 6.32 30.57 -29.11
C ARG A 771 5.25 29.54 -29.45
N VAL A 772 4.67 28.95 -28.42
CA VAL A 772 3.59 27.96 -28.58
C VAL A 772 2.41 28.64 -29.26
N GLN A 773 1.85 27.99 -30.28
CA GLN A 773 0.83 28.58 -31.15
C GLN A 773 -0.21 27.54 -31.58
N PRO A 774 -1.46 27.96 -31.91
CA PRO A 774 -2.46 27.09 -32.51
C PRO A 774 -1.94 26.45 -33.82
N LEU A 775 -2.38 25.22 -34.11
CA LEU A 775 -1.94 24.51 -35.32
C LEU A 775 -2.47 25.16 -36.61
N SER A 776 -1.64 25.12 -37.65
CA SER A 776 -2.08 25.32 -39.03
C SER A 776 -2.96 24.16 -39.51
N GLU A 777 -3.66 24.32 -40.64
CA GLU A 777 -4.53 23.27 -41.21
C GLU A 777 -3.77 21.96 -41.51
N GLY A 778 -2.56 22.07 -42.08
CA GLY A 778 -1.73 20.90 -42.38
C GLY A 778 -1.24 20.18 -41.13
N GLU A 779 -0.86 20.93 -40.10
CA GLU A 779 -0.49 20.35 -38.80
C GLU A 779 -1.69 19.74 -38.08
N PHE A 780 -2.87 20.37 -38.17
CA PHE A 780 -4.11 19.83 -37.63
C PHE A 780 -4.47 18.52 -38.30
N THR A 781 -4.32 18.43 -39.62
CA THR A 781 -4.56 17.19 -40.39
C THR A 781 -3.60 16.09 -39.96
N SER A 782 -2.30 16.41 -39.86
CA SER A 782 -1.28 15.47 -39.36
C SER A 782 -1.57 14.97 -37.95
N MET A 783 -1.99 15.88 -37.06
CA MET A 783 -2.42 15.54 -35.70
C MET A 783 -3.68 14.66 -35.69
N TRP A 784 -4.65 14.98 -36.54
CA TRP A 784 -5.90 14.23 -36.69
C TRP A 784 -5.63 12.80 -37.14
N ASP A 785 -4.79 12.62 -38.16
CA ASP A 785 -4.38 11.31 -38.67
C ASP A 785 -3.62 10.51 -37.60
N ALA A 786 -2.75 11.16 -36.82
CA ALA A 786 -2.05 10.52 -35.71
C ALA A 786 -3.01 10.05 -34.60
N LEU A 787 -4.06 10.82 -34.29
CA LEU A 787 -5.09 10.42 -33.33
C LEU A 787 -5.99 9.31 -33.87
N LEU A 788 -6.38 9.36 -35.15
CA LEU A 788 -7.12 8.28 -35.82
C LEU A 788 -6.34 6.96 -35.81
N ALA A 789 -5.04 7.00 -36.09
CA ALA A 789 -4.17 5.82 -36.09
C ALA A 789 -3.99 5.20 -34.70
N MET A 790 -4.29 5.96 -33.65
CA MET A 790 -4.11 5.58 -32.26
C MET A 790 -5.45 5.44 -31.52
N ASP A 791 -6.57 5.43 -32.25
CA ASP A 791 -7.91 5.31 -31.68
C ASP A 791 -8.04 4.01 -30.87
N LEU A 792 -8.32 4.14 -29.58
CA LEU A 792 -8.24 3.00 -28.64
C LEU A 792 -9.44 2.08 -28.77
N ASP A 793 -10.62 2.65 -28.98
CA ASP A 793 -11.91 1.96 -28.95
C ASP A 793 -12.81 2.33 -30.15
N GLY A 794 -12.29 3.09 -31.11
CA GLY A 794 -13.03 3.55 -32.30
C GLY A 794 -13.87 4.80 -32.04
N SER A 795 -13.97 5.24 -30.79
CA SER A 795 -14.85 6.34 -30.41
C SER A 795 -14.36 7.69 -30.91
N PHE A 796 -13.05 7.87 -31.08
CA PHE A 796 -12.51 9.10 -31.64
C PHE A 796 -12.96 9.25 -33.10
N ALA A 797 -12.77 8.22 -33.92
CA ALA A 797 -13.20 8.22 -35.31
C ALA A 797 -14.72 8.37 -35.46
N GLU A 798 -15.51 7.79 -34.56
CA GLU A 798 -16.97 7.81 -34.61
C GLU A 798 -17.57 9.15 -34.13
N GLN A 799 -17.06 9.70 -33.02
CA GLN A 799 -17.73 10.77 -32.29
C GLN A 799 -17.05 12.13 -32.41
N ALA A 800 -15.74 12.15 -32.67
CA ALA A 800 -14.99 13.40 -32.81
C ALA A 800 -15.32 14.08 -34.13
N ARG A 801 -15.43 15.41 -34.11
CA ARG A 801 -15.64 16.21 -35.33
C ARG A 801 -14.50 17.20 -35.50
N PRO A 802 -13.79 17.20 -36.63
CA PRO A 802 -12.85 18.27 -36.93
C PRO A 802 -13.66 19.53 -37.23
N ALA A 803 -13.34 20.63 -36.57
CA ALA A 803 -14.05 21.89 -36.71
C ALA A 803 -13.08 23.06 -36.66
N ARG A 804 -13.58 24.24 -37.05
CA ARG A 804 -12.82 25.49 -37.01
C ARG A 804 -13.74 26.64 -36.63
N ASP A 805 -13.29 27.46 -35.70
CA ASP A 805 -13.97 28.70 -35.30
C ASP A 805 -13.00 29.90 -35.33
N ALA A 806 -13.41 31.02 -34.73
CA ALA A 806 -12.59 32.24 -34.65
C ALA A 806 -11.29 32.06 -33.82
N ARG A 807 -11.21 31.02 -32.98
CA ARG A 807 -10.05 30.70 -32.13
C ARG A 807 -9.09 29.73 -32.81
N GLY A 808 -9.58 28.93 -33.75
CA GLY A 808 -8.75 28.08 -34.62
C GLY A 808 -9.38 26.74 -34.93
N PHE A 809 -8.56 25.83 -35.46
CA PHE A 809 -8.96 24.43 -35.62
C PHE A 809 -9.09 23.76 -34.27
N HIS A 810 -10.08 22.89 -34.13
CA HIS A 810 -10.31 22.14 -32.89
C HIS A 810 -11.05 20.83 -33.16
N ILE A 811 -10.98 19.95 -32.17
CA ILE A 811 -11.76 18.72 -32.09
C ILE A 811 -13.02 19.05 -31.29
N ALA A 812 -14.20 18.84 -31.88
CA ALA A 812 -15.48 19.06 -31.24
C ALA A 812 -16.13 17.72 -30.85
N PHE A 813 -16.58 17.64 -29.60
CA PHE A 813 -17.37 16.53 -29.07
C PHE A 813 -18.39 17.06 -28.06
N ASP A 814 -19.67 16.78 -28.28
CA ASP A 814 -20.77 17.21 -27.40
C ASP A 814 -21.47 15.98 -26.82
N TYR A 815 -21.72 16.00 -25.51
CA TYR A 815 -22.38 14.88 -24.82
C TYR A 815 -23.20 15.35 -23.62
N SER A 816 -24.20 14.56 -23.23
CA SER A 816 -24.97 14.82 -22.02
C SER A 816 -24.46 13.94 -20.88
N ALA A 817 -23.91 14.54 -19.83
CA ALA A 817 -23.43 13.80 -18.65
C ALA A 817 -24.61 13.46 -17.73
N ALA A 818 -25.16 12.24 -17.88
CA ALA A 818 -26.37 11.78 -17.18
C ALA A 818 -26.23 11.79 -15.64
N LEU A 819 -27.35 12.02 -14.95
CA LEU A 819 -27.46 11.92 -13.50
C LEU A 819 -27.62 10.46 -13.03
N GLY A 820 -26.78 10.05 -12.08
CA GLY A 820 -27.11 8.99 -11.13
C GLY A 820 -27.10 7.53 -11.59
N HIS A 821 -26.15 7.06 -12.42
CA HIS A 821 -25.94 5.61 -12.62
C HIS A 821 -24.50 5.20 -12.32
N ALA A 822 -24.30 4.43 -11.24
CA ALA A 822 -23.22 3.45 -11.20
C ALA A 822 -23.69 2.23 -12.04
N PRO A 823 -22.97 1.79 -13.08
CA PRO A 823 -23.43 0.67 -13.89
C PRO A 823 -23.33 -0.63 -13.08
N GLY A 824 -24.48 -1.16 -12.68
CA GLY A 824 -24.58 -2.37 -11.87
C GLY A 824 -26.00 -2.93 -11.79
N ALA A 825 -26.65 -3.19 -12.92
CA ALA A 825 -27.80 -4.07 -12.99
C ALA A 825 -27.85 -4.74 -14.38
N ALA A 826 -27.94 -6.07 -14.38
CA ALA A 826 -28.18 -6.86 -15.58
C ALA A 826 -29.44 -6.36 -16.32
N VAL A 827 -29.30 -6.04 -17.60
CA VAL A 827 -30.44 -5.82 -18.49
C VAL A 827 -30.59 -7.07 -19.35
N THR A 828 -31.56 -7.89 -18.96
CA THR A 828 -32.16 -8.93 -19.79
C THR A 828 -32.72 -8.32 -21.08
N GLU A 829 -32.44 -8.96 -22.21
CA GLU A 829 -33.03 -8.66 -23.52
C GLU A 829 -34.56 -8.70 -23.47
N THR A 830 -35.21 -7.67 -23.99
CA THR A 830 -36.48 -7.81 -24.73
C THR A 830 -36.58 -6.77 -25.86
N GLY A 831 -36.43 -7.26 -27.08
CA GLY A 831 -37.03 -6.87 -28.37
C GLY A 831 -37.36 -5.40 -28.70
N ALA A 832 -36.80 -4.91 -29.82
CA ALA A 832 -37.57 -4.70 -31.06
C ALA A 832 -36.65 -4.21 -32.21
N SER A 833 -36.69 -5.00 -33.29
CA SER A 833 -36.24 -4.80 -34.67
C SER A 833 -35.89 -3.37 -35.16
N GLY A 834 -34.69 -3.25 -35.73
CA GLY A 834 -34.31 -2.16 -36.64
C GLY A 834 -32.98 -2.49 -37.33
N THR A 835 -33.04 -2.85 -38.61
CA THR A 835 -31.91 -3.23 -39.46
C THR A 835 -30.83 -2.14 -39.54
N ALA A 836 -29.61 -2.44 -39.08
CA ALA A 836 -28.42 -1.65 -39.37
C ALA A 836 -27.22 -2.58 -39.59
N THR A 837 -26.48 -2.29 -40.65
CA THR A 837 -25.46 -3.12 -41.28
C THR A 837 -24.19 -3.27 -40.45
N ASP A 838 -23.70 -4.51 -40.48
CA ASP A 838 -22.45 -5.05 -39.96
C ASP A 838 -21.22 -4.34 -40.55
N ALA A 839 -20.55 -3.47 -39.78
CA ALA A 839 -19.29 -2.84 -40.20
C ALA A 839 -18.29 -2.48 -39.07
N SER A 840 -18.60 -2.67 -37.79
CA SER A 840 -17.67 -2.35 -36.68
C SER A 840 -16.98 -3.56 -36.04
N ARG A 841 -17.02 -4.73 -36.70
CA ARG A 841 -16.32 -5.96 -36.25
C ARG A 841 -15.08 -6.33 -37.07
N SER A 842 -14.75 -5.59 -38.14
CA SER A 842 -13.74 -6.02 -39.13
C SER A 842 -12.28 -5.69 -38.80
N ASP A 843 -11.99 -4.72 -37.93
CA ASP A 843 -10.61 -4.18 -37.91
C ASP A 843 -9.68 -4.84 -36.88
N VAL A 844 -10.22 -5.48 -35.83
CA VAL A 844 -9.46 -6.42 -34.99
C VAL A 844 -9.28 -7.78 -35.68
N ALA A 845 -10.19 -8.13 -36.61
CA ALA A 845 -10.08 -9.33 -37.43
C ALA A 845 -8.98 -9.23 -38.50
N SER A 846 -8.48 -8.03 -38.81
CA SER A 846 -7.43 -7.82 -39.83
C SER A 846 -6.01 -8.19 -39.38
N MET A 847 -5.77 -8.37 -38.07
CA MET A 847 -4.46 -8.78 -37.50
C MET A 847 -4.43 -10.23 -36.99
N VAL A 848 -5.56 -10.94 -37.07
CA VAL A 848 -5.70 -12.34 -36.66
C VAL A 848 -5.83 -13.20 -37.91
N GLU A 849 -4.73 -13.83 -38.31
CA GLU A 849 -4.74 -14.77 -39.43
C GLU A 849 -5.33 -16.09 -38.96
N MET A 850 -6.51 -16.45 -39.48
CA MET A 850 -7.11 -17.76 -39.26
C MET A 850 -6.32 -18.82 -40.03
N LEU A 851 -5.84 -19.85 -39.32
CA LEU A 851 -5.12 -20.96 -39.91
C LEU A 851 -6.07 -22.15 -40.11
N PRO A 852 -5.77 -23.08 -41.03
CA PRO A 852 -6.43 -24.38 -41.05
C PRO A 852 -6.37 -25.01 -39.64
N ASN A 853 -7.41 -25.74 -39.26
CA ASN A 853 -7.49 -26.45 -37.99
C ASN A 853 -6.59 -27.70 -37.95
N ASP A 854 -5.32 -27.51 -38.31
CA ASP A 854 -4.27 -28.51 -38.27
C ASP A 854 -3.39 -28.31 -37.03
N ILE A 855 -3.49 -29.27 -36.10
CA ILE A 855 -2.79 -29.24 -34.81
C ILE A 855 -1.27 -29.41 -34.99
N ASP A 856 -0.82 -30.00 -36.10
CA ASP A 856 0.61 -30.18 -36.39
C ASP A 856 1.33 -28.84 -36.63
N VAL A 857 0.61 -27.71 -36.71
CA VAL A 857 1.22 -26.36 -36.78
C VAL A 857 1.97 -25.98 -35.50
N PHE A 858 1.59 -26.57 -34.35
CA PHE A 858 2.34 -26.39 -33.11
C PHE A 858 3.58 -27.28 -33.12
N SER A 859 4.72 -26.73 -32.70
CA SER A 859 5.99 -27.48 -32.62
C SER A 859 5.78 -28.84 -31.94
N ARG A 860 5.99 -29.92 -32.71
CA ARG A 860 5.79 -31.31 -32.26
C ARG A 860 6.47 -31.55 -30.92
N GLY A 861 5.69 -32.06 -29.97
CA GLY A 861 6.14 -32.37 -28.62
C GLY A 861 6.21 -31.20 -27.66
N SER A 862 5.89 -29.97 -28.06
CA SER A 862 5.77 -28.83 -27.13
C SER A 862 4.58 -28.98 -26.16
N THR A 863 4.64 -28.33 -25.00
CA THR A 863 3.52 -28.28 -24.06
C THR A 863 2.22 -27.74 -24.71
N THR A 864 2.35 -26.74 -25.59
CA THR A 864 1.23 -26.18 -26.35
C THR A 864 0.61 -27.23 -27.28
N ALA A 865 1.43 -28.01 -27.99
CA ALA A 865 0.93 -29.08 -28.85
C ALA A 865 0.18 -30.17 -28.05
N LEU A 866 0.70 -30.55 -26.88
CA LEU A 866 0.04 -31.54 -26.01
C LEU A 866 -1.36 -31.07 -25.56
N LEU A 867 -1.47 -29.81 -25.12
CA LEU A 867 -2.77 -29.22 -24.76
C LEU A 867 -3.71 -29.12 -25.97
N ALA A 868 -3.19 -28.77 -27.15
CA ALA A 868 -4.00 -28.68 -28.36
C ALA A 868 -4.55 -30.05 -28.80
N HIS A 869 -3.73 -31.10 -28.76
CA HIS A 869 -4.18 -32.48 -28.99
C HIS A 869 -5.22 -32.91 -27.95
N ALA A 870 -5.04 -32.55 -26.68
CA ALA A 870 -6.00 -32.87 -25.63
C ALA A 870 -7.36 -32.19 -25.84
N VAL A 871 -7.39 -30.93 -26.29
CA VAL A 871 -8.65 -30.24 -26.65
C VAL A 871 -9.34 -30.95 -27.82
N ALA A 872 -8.59 -31.31 -28.86
CA ALA A 872 -9.15 -32.00 -30.02
C ALA A 872 -9.68 -33.41 -29.70
N ALA A 873 -9.01 -34.14 -28.79
CA ALA A 873 -9.45 -35.46 -28.33
C ALA A 873 -10.73 -35.43 -27.48
N LYS A 874 -11.19 -34.24 -27.04
CA LYS A 874 -12.44 -34.05 -26.29
C LYS A 874 -13.62 -33.62 -27.16
N ASP A 875 -13.47 -33.70 -28.49
CA ASP A 875 -14.48 -33.28 -29.48
C ASP A 875 -14.96 -31.83 -29.29
N LEU A 876 -14.13 -30.98 -28.68
CA LEU A 876 -14.45 -29.56 -28.49
C LEU A 876 -14.22 -28.80 -29.79
N PRO A 877 -15.15 -27.92 -30.21
CA PRO A 877 -14.94 -27.08 -31.37
C PRO A 877 -13.79 -26.10 -31.08
N PHE A 878 -12.81 -26.07 -31.99
CA PHE A 878 -11.65 -25.21 -31.86
C PHE A 878 -11.31 -24.50 -33.17
N GLN A 879 -10.51 -23.44 -33.04
CA GLN A 879 -9.98 -22.68 -34.15
C GLN A 879 -8.51 -22.32 -33.90
N ILE A 880 -7.67 -22.51 -34.90
CA ILE A 880 -6.26 -22.12 -34.83
C ILE A 880 -6.08 -20.77 -35.50
N MET A 881 -5.33 -19.89 -34.86
CA MET A 881 -5.09 -18.54 -35.34
C MET A 881 -3.69 -18.06 -34.99
N ARG A 882 -3.17 -17.14 -35.81
CA ARG A 882 -1.92 -16.44 -35.57
C ARG A 882 -2.25 -15.02 -35.11
N VAL A 883 -1.71 -14.65 -33.94
CA VAL A 883 -1.95 -13.36 -33.28
C VAL A 883 -0.63 -12.62 -33.07
N PRO A 884 -0.63 -11.28 -32.94
CA PRO A 884 0.56 -10.49 -32.65
C PRO A 884 1.26 -10.93 -31.34
N GLY A 885 2.58 -10.79 -31.33
CA GLY A 885 3.47 -11.12 -30.22
C GLY A 885 3.23 -10.26 -28.97
N PRO A 886 3.86 -10.59 -27.83
CA PRO A 886 3.79 -9.74 -26.64
C PRO A 886 4.44 -8.37 -26.90
N ALA A 887 4.04 -7.33 -26.16
CA ALA A 887 4.58 -5.96 -26.30
C ALA A 887 6.11 -5.85 -26.18
N SER A 888 6.78 -6.84 -25.60
CA SER A 888 8.24 -6.96 -25.55
C SER A 888 8.88 -7.36 -26.89
N SER A 889 8.08 -7.82 -27.86
CA SER A 889 8.49 -8.30 -29.19
C SER A 889 7.32 -8.14 -30.19
N PRO A 890 6.87 -6.90 -30.45
CA PRO A 890 5.66 -6.62 -31.24
C PRO A 890 5.75 -7.13 -32.69
N ASP A 891 6.96 -7.26 -33.23
CA ASP A 891 7.21 -7.76 -34.59
C ASP A 891 7.09 -9.28 -34.73
N THR A 892 6.84 -10.00 -33.64
CA THR A 892 6.68 -11.45 -33.68
C THR A 892 5.22 -11.82 -33.79
N THR A 893 4.91 -12.96 -34.41
CA THR A 893 3.57 -13.55 -34.38
C THR A 893 3.60 -14.84 -33.59
N ARG A 894 2.48 -15.21 -32.97
CA ARG A 894 2.33 -16.44 -32.19
C ARG A 894 1.08 -17.20 -32.60
N THR A 895 1.22 -18.50 -32.76
CA THR A 895 0.09 -19.39 -33.01
C THR A 895 -0.60 -19.72 -31.69
N VAL A 896 -1.93 -19.61 -31.67
CA VAL A 896 -2.79 -19.93 -30.53
C VAL A 896 -3.97 -20.77 -31.01
N MET A 897 -4.49 -21.63 -30.12
CA MET A 897 -5.72 -22.39 -30.38
C MET A 897 -6.80 -21.84 -29.48
N ARG A 898 -7.93 -21.45 -30.07
CA ARG A 898 -9.15 -21.00 -29.39
C ARG A 898 -10.14 -22.16 -29.31
N PHE A 899 -10.79 -22.36 -28.17
CA PHE A 899 -11.88 -23.31 -28.00
C PHE A 899 -12.90 -22.79 -27.00
N THR A 900 -14.13 -23.32 -27.02
CA THR A 900 -15.23 -22.81 -26.18
C THR A 900 -15.82 -23.93 -25.34
N VAL A 901 -16.13 -23.62 -24.08
CA VAL A 901 -16.79 -24.50 -23.11
C VAL A 901 -17.84 -23.68 -22.36
N LYS A 902 -19.11 -24.12 -22.31
CA LYS A 902 -20.21 -23.48 -21.54
C LYS A 902 -20.24 -21.95 -21.71
N ASP A 903 -20.25 -21.49 -22.97
CA ASP A 903 -20.29 -20.08 -23.38
C ASP A 903 -19.06 -19.23 -23.02
N ARG A 904 -17.98 -19.85 -22.52
CA ARG A 904 -16.70 -19.19 -22.27
C ARG A 904 -15.63 -19.63 -23.25
N THR A 905 -14.87 -18.65 -23.74
CA THR A 905 -13.79 -18.88 -24.70
C THR A 905 -12.44 -18.99 -23.96
N TYR A 906 -11.67 -20.01 -24.34
CA TYR A 906 -10.36 -20.33 -23.80
C TYR A 906 -9.33 -20.39 -24.93
N PHE A 907 -8.07 -20.16 -24.57
CA PHE A 907 -6.94 -20.14 -25.49
C PHE A 907 -5.80 -21.01 -24.98
N VAL A 908 -5.29 -21.93 -25.82
CA VAL A 908 -4.04 -22.63 -25.58
C VAL A 908 -2.90 -21.79 -26.15
N ARG A 909 -2.01 -21.30 -25.28
CA ARG A 909 -0.82 -20.52 -25.68
C ARG A 909 0.33 -20.69 -24.70
N SER A 910 1.57 -20.63 -25.22
CA SER A 910 2.78 -20.62 -24.39
C SER A 910 2.85 -21.74 -23.33
N GLY A 911 2.25 -22.91 -23.61
CA GLY A 911 2.17 -24.03 -22.68
C GLY A 911 1.16 -23.89 -21.54
N THR A 912 0.18 -22.99 -21.66
CA THR A 912 -0.89 -22.74 -20.68
C THR A 912 -2.26 -22.64 -21.36
N VAL A 913 -3.32 -22.79 -20.57
CA VAL A 913 -4.69 -22.40 -20.96
C VAL A 913 -4.98 -21.02 -20.36
N ALA A 914 -5.53 -20.11 -21.15
CA ALA A 914 -5.88 -18.75 -20.76
C ALA A 914 -7.36 -18.47 -21.07
N THR A 915 -7.99 -17.61 -20.28
CA THR A 915 -9.36 -17.14 -20.55
C THR A 915 -9.36 -15.95 -21.52
N THR A 916 -10.55 -15.60 -22.02
CA THR A 916 -10.74 -14.46 -22.93
C THR A 916 -10.74 -13.14 -22.17
N ARG A 917 -10.05 -12.13 -22.70
CA ARG A 917 -10.12 -10.74 -22.24
C ARG A 917 -11.39 -10.07 -22.75
N ALA A 918 -11.73 -8.90 -22.22
CA ALA A 918 -12.88 -8.11 -22.68
C ALA A 918 -12.81 -7.72 -24.18
N ASP A 919 -11.62 -7.73 -24.78
CA ASP A 919 -11.33 -7.44 -26.20
C ASP A 919 -11.42 -8.68 -27.14
N GLY A 920 -11.81 -9.85 -26.61
CA GLY A 920 -11.90 -11.10 -27.39
C GLY A 920 -10.56 -11.81 -27.64
N LEU A 921 -9.43 -11.28 -27.15
CA LEU A 921 -8.10 -11.86 -27.30
C LEU A 921 -7.68 -12.73 -26.09
N PRO A 922 -6.63 -13.57 -26.23
CA PRO A 922 -6.12 -14.40 -25.13
C PRO A 922 -5.62 -13.57 -23.93
N GLY A 923 -6.20 -13.78 -22.75
CA GLY A 923 -5.80 -13.14 -21.49
C GLY A 923 -4.49 -13.67 -20.90
N THR A 924 -4.09 -13.12 -19.75
CA THR A 924 -3.08 -13.77 -18.90
C THR A 924 -3.61 -15.15 -18.52
N GLY A 925 -2.73 -16.15 -18.35
CA GLY A 925 -3.17 -17.50 -17.96
C GLY A 925 -4.11 -17.47 -16.75
N ILE A 926 -4.84 -18.57 -16.54
CA ILE A 926 -5.93 -18.67 -15.54
C ILE A 926 -5.49 -18.24 -14.12
N ASP A 927 -4.19 -18.27 -13.80
CA ASP A 927 -3.64 -18.04 -12.46
C ASP A 927 -2.99 -16.64 -12.25
N GLY A 928 -3.58 -15.55 -12.75
CA GLY A 928 -2.95 -14.22 -12.81
C GLY A 928 -2.33 -13.67 -11.50
N ARG A 929 -2.97 -13.91 -10.35
CA ARG A 929 -2.40 -13.58 -9.01
C ARG A 929 -1.31 -14.56 -8.60
N ALA A 930 -1.55 -15.87 -8.76
CA ALA A 930 -0.56 -16.91 -8.48
C ALA A 930 0.74 -16.70 -9.27
N VAL A 931 0.66 -16.28 -10.54
CA VAL A 931 1.84 -15.98 -11.38
C VAL A 931 2.74 -14.93 -10.73
N ARG A 932 2.18 -13.89 -10.11
CA ARG A 932 2.98 -12.85 -9.44
C ARG A 932 3.66 -13.37 -8.17
N ILE A 933 2.94 -14.18 -7.39
CA ILE A 933 3.45 -14.79 -6.16
C ILE A 933 4.56 -15.79 -6.48
N CYS A 934 4.27 -16.77 -7.35
CA CYS A 934 5.19 -17.84 -7.74
C CYS A 934 6.43 -17.34 -8.49
N LYS A 935 6.38 -16.16 -9.12
CA LYS A 935 7.55 -15.54 -9.75
C LYS A 935 8.61 -15.10 -8.74
N ARG A 936 8.26 -14.92 -7.47
CA ARG A 936 9.17 -14.56 -6.37
C ARG A 936 9.32 -15.73 -5.41
N LYS A 937 10.47 -16.39 -5.44
CA LYS A 937 10.80 -17.57 -4.61
C LYS A 937 10.74 -17.25 -3.12
N ASP A 938 11.24 -16.08 -2.73
CA ASP A 938 11.22 -15.58 -1.36
C ASP A 938 9.80 -15.31 -0.84
N VAL A 939 8.91 -14.76 -1.67
CA VAL A 939 7.50 -14.52 -1.30
C VAL A 939 6.76 -15.84 -1.15
N THR A 940 6.96 -16.77 -2.09
CA THR A 940 6.36 -18.11 -2.01
C THR A 940 6.84 -18.85 -0.77
N ALA A 941 8.14 -18.83 -0.48
CA ALA A 941 8.71 -19.45 0.70
C ALA A 941 8.18 -18.83 2.00
N ALA A 942 8.01 -17.51 2.06
CA ALA A 942 7.45 -16.83 3.22
C ALA A 942 5.99 -17.25 3.51
N ILE A 943 5.16 -17.38 2.47
CA ILE A 943 3.78 -17.87 2.60
C ILE A 943 3.80 -19.30 3.15
N LEU A 944 4.56 -20.21 2.53
CA LEU A 944 4.63 -21.60 2.95
C LEU A 944 5.15 -21.75 4.39
N ARG A 945 6.22 -21.02 4.74
CA ARG A 945 6.80 -21.03 6.10
C ARG A 945 5.82 -20.55 7.16
N ARG A 946 5.05 -19.49 6.88
CA ARG A 946 4.02 -18.97 7.80
C ARG A 946 2.94 -20.01 8.14
N HIS A 947 2.72 -20.97 7.26
CA HIS A 947 1.75 -22.06 7.43
C HIS A 947 2.40 -23.39 7.85
N GLY A 948 3.66 -23.38 8.30
CA GLY A 948 4.34 -24.54 8.86
C GLY A 948 4.89 -25.53 7.83
N PHE A 949 5.01 -25.16 6.56
CA PHE A 949 5.65 -26.01 5.55
C PHE A 949 7.18 -25.84 5.56
N SER A 950 7.88 -26.96 5.37
CA SER A 950 9.34 -26.99 5.29
C SER A 950 9.85 -26.30 4.02
N VAL A 951 10.57 -25.19 4.19
CA VAL A 951 11.29 -24.47 3.12
C VAL A 951 12.72 -24.20 3.61
N PRO A 952 13.73 -24.06 2.73
CA PRO A 952 15.07 -23.65 3.15
C PRO A 952 15.00 -22.34 3.94
N ARG A 953 15.67 -22.24 5.10
CA ARG A 953 15.71 -20.97 5.85
C ARG A 953 16.51 -19.97 5.05
N GLY A 954 16.02 -18.75 4.90
CA GLY A 954 16.60 -17.81 3.94
C GLY A 954 16.00 -16.42 4.00
N MET A 955 16.78 -15.45 3.52
CA MET A 955 16.43 -14.04 3.45
C MET A 955 16.79 -13.44 2.09
N ALA A 956 15.95 -12.53 1.60
CA ALA A 956 16.15 -11.82 0.33
C ALA A 956 16.77 -10.44 0.58
N PHE A 957 17.78 -10.11 -0.21
CA PHE A 957 18.54 -8.86 -0.15
C PHE A 957 18.41 -8.12 -1.48
N ALA A 958 18.43 -6.79 -1.43
CA ALA A 958 18.63 -6.01 -2.66
C ALA A 958 20.01 -6.36 -3.24
N SER A 959 20.17 -6.42 -4.56
CA SER A 959 21.46 -6.78 -5.19
C SER A 959 22.61 -5.79 -4.94
N ARG A 960 22.31 -4.64 -4.33
CA ARG A 960 23.30 -3.68 -3.82
C ARG A 960 23.68 -3.89 -2.35
N ASP A 961 22.90 -4.68 -1.61
CA ASP A 961 23.05 -4.89 -0.16
C ASP A 961 23.89 -6.14 0.16
N ILE A 962 25.15 -6.09 -0.22
CA ILE A 962 26.11 -7.14 0.13
C ILE A 962 26.48 -7.12 1.63
N ALA A 963 26.31 -5.99 2.31
CA ALA A 963 26.63 -5.85 3.72
C ALA A 963 25.63 -6.64 4.58
N GLY A 964 24.33 -6.44 4.37
CA GLY A 964 23.28 -7.22 5.04
C GLY A 964 23.39 -8.72 4.75
N ALA A 965 23.71 -9.09 3.51
CA ALA A 965 23.91 -10.49 3.14
C ALA A 965 25.10 -11.16 3.89
N LYS A 966 26.19 -10.42 4.12
CA LYS A 966 27.34 -10.91 4.90
C LYS A 966 27.00 -11.11 6.36
N LEU A 967 26.25 -10.18 6.96
CA LEU A 967 25.83 -10.28 8.35
C LEU A 967 24.87 -11.45 8.57
N TYR A 968 23.91 -11.62 7.66
CA TYR A 968 23.05 -12.80 7.66
C TYR A 968 23.86 -14.08 7.52
N PHE A 969 24.81 -14.12 6.58
CA PHE A 969 25.73 -15.25 6.41
C PHE A 969 26.43 -15.61 7.73
N ASP A 970 26.98 -14.62 8.43
CA ASP A 970 27.68 -14.86 9.70
C ASP A 970 26.77 -15.41 10.79
N ALA A 971 25.53 -14.91 10.85
CA ALA A 971 24.54 -15.32 11.84
C ALA A 971 24.06 -16.77 11.65
N VAL A 972 24.09 -17.30 10.42
CA VAL A 972 23.44 -18.59 10.11
C VAL A 972 24.38 -19.68 9.59
N ILE A 973 25.60 -19.33 9.16
CA ILE A 973 26.50 -20.31 8.52
C ILE A 973 26.91 -21.43 9.47
N HIS A 974 27.04 -21.14 10.76
CA HIS A 974 27.39 -22.13 11.78
C HIS A 974 26.32 -23.22 11.95
N ASP A 975 25.06 -22.88 11.68
CA ASP A 975 23.92 -23.81 11.74
C ASP A 975 23.63 -24.48 10.38
N SER A 976 24.44 -24.18 9.35
CA SER A 976 24.23 -24.59 7.96
C SER A 976 25.40 -25.46 7.47
N PRO A 977 25.49 -26.75 7.88
CA PRO A 977 26.65 -27.61 7.60
C PRO A 977 26.87 -27.88 6.09
N GLN A 978 25.82 -27.73 5.27
CA GLN A 978 25.88 -27.88 3.81
C GLN A 978 26.18 -26.54 3.09
N GLY A 979 26.48 -25.49 3.86
CA GLY A 979 26.67 -24.13 3.39
C GLY A 979 25.37 -23.45 2.99
N LEU A 980 25.51 -22.31 2.32
CA LEU A 980 24.39 -21.50 1.83
C LEU A 980 24.23 -21.61 0.31
N CYS A 981 23.00 -21.49 -0.15
CA CYS A 981 22.61 -21.32 -1.53
C CYS A 981 22.32 -19.84 -1.80
N VAL A 982 22.94 -19.29 -2.85
CA VAL A 982 22.76 -17.90 -3.29
C VAL A 982 22.19 -17.91 -4.70
N LYS A 983 21.00 -17.32 -4.89
CA LYS A 983 20.27 -17.36 -6.17
C LYS A 983 19.42 -16.10 -6.37
N PRO A 984 19.06 -15.73 -7.61
CA PRO A 984 18.11 -14.63 -7.83
C PRO A 984 16.70 -15.00 -7.35
N ALA A 985 16.03 -14.07 -6.66
CA ALA A 985 14.67 -14.29 -6.14
C ALA A 985 13.61 -14.53 -7.24
N ASN A 986 13.84 -14.02 -8.45
CA ASN A 986 12.96 -14.18 -9.63
C ASN A 986 13.67 -14.87 -10.82
N GLY A 987 14.74 -15.62 -10.55
CA GLY A 987 15.49 -16.37 -11.56
C GLY A 987 14.76 -17.62 -12.05
N ASN A 988 15.06 -18.05 -13.29
CA ASN A 988 14.44 -19.20 -13.95
C ASN A 988 15.48 -20.19 -14.51
N LYS A 989 15.04 -21.44 -14.75
CA LYS A 989 15.83 -22.50 -15.44
C LYS A 989 17.13 -22.89 -14.74
N GLY A 990 17.26 -22.66 -13.44
CA GLY A 990 18.47 -23.00 -12.69
C GLY A 990 19.70 -22.13 -12.99
N LYS A 991 19.53 -20.97 -13.65
CA LYS A 991 20.65 -20.07 -13.96
C LYS A 991 21.04 -19.22 -12.75
N ASN A 992 22.33 -18.93 -12.62
CA ASN A 992 22.91 -18.10 -11.55
C ASN A 992 22.62 -18.62 -10.14
N ILE A 993 22.60 -19.94 -9.96
CA ILE A 993 22.50 -20.57 -8.64
C ILE A 993 23.91 -20.95 -8.19
N TYR A 994 24.30 -20.49 -7.02
CA TYR A 994 25.58 -20.77 -6.39
C TYR A 994 25.31 -21.57 -5.12
N LEU A 995 25.83 -22.80 -5.06
CA LEU A 995 25.58 -23.75 -3.98
C LEU A 995 26.81 -23.88 -3.08
N ASN A 996 26.61 -24.39 -1.87
CA ASN A 996 27.68 -24.70 -0.91
C ASN A 996 28.61 -23.50 -0.63
N ILE A 997 28.02 -22.32 -0.46
CA ILE A 997 28.76 -21.11 -0.08
C ILE A 997 29.11 -21.24 1.41
N GLN A 998 30.40 -21.46 1.69
CA GLN A 998 30.92 -21.67 3.05
C GLN A 998 31.80 -20.53 3.53
N ARG A 999 32.18 -19.61 2.64
CA ARG A 999 33.07 -18.49 2.98
C ARG A 999 32.52 -17.17 2.45
N ARG A 1000 32.75 -16.08 3.19
CA ARG A 1000 32.30 -14.72 2.82
C ARG A 1000 32.76 -14.25 1.43
N ASN A 1001 33.94 -14.69 0.98
CA ASN A 1001 34.47 -14.33 -0.34
C ASN A 1001 33.66 -15.01 -1.46
N GLU A 1002 33.25 -16.27 -1.27
CA GLU A 1002 32.37 -17.00 -2.19
C GLU A 1002 30.99 -16.35 -2.26
N LEU A 1003 30.42 -15.96 -1.11
CA LEU A 1003 29.18 -15.19 -1.05
C LEU A 1003 29.30 -13.89 -1.86
N THR A 1004 30.39 -13.14 -1.66
CA THR A 1004 30.63 -11.89 -2.36
C THR A 1004 30.70 -12.09 -3.87
N ALA A 1005 31.39 -13.13 -4.33
CA ALA A 1005 31.50 -13.45 -5.76
C ALA A 1005 30.15 -13.86 -6.36
N ALA A 1006 29.40 -14.73 -5.68
CA ALA A 1006 28.07 -15.16 -6.11
C ALA A 1006 27.08 -13.98 -6.21
N PHE A 1007 27.07 -13.12 -5.20
CA PHE A 1007 26.22 -11.93 -5.14
C PHE A 1007 26.53 -10.94 -6.27
N ALA A 1008 27.82 -10.66 -6.49
CA ALA A 1008 28.28 -9.78 -7.57
C ALA A 1008 27.92 -10.33 -8.95
N ALA A 1009 28.07 -11.64 -9.17
CA ALA A 1009 27.72 -12.28 -10.43
C ALA A 1009 26.21 -12.23 -10.71
N ILE A 1010 25.37 -12.42 -9.69
CA ILE A 1010 23.91 -12.26 -9.84
C ILE A 1010 23.55 -10.81 -10.18
N ALA A 1011 24.14 -9.84 -9.49
CA ALA A 1011 23.92 -8.42 -9.75
C ALA A 1011 24.33 -8.02 -11.18
N ALA A 1012 25.48 -8.51 -11.66
CA ALA A 1012 25.97 -8.26 -13.02
C ALA A 1012 25.03 -8.78 -14.12
N ASN A 1013 24.22 -9.80 -13.82
CA ASN A 1013 23.21 -10.33 -14.72
C ASN A 1013 21.87 -9.56 -14.68
N GLY A 1014 21.82 -8.39 -14.02
CA GLY A 1014 20.66 -7.50 -14.01
C GLY A 1014 19.55 -7.87 -13.02
N TYR A 1015 19.83 -8.75 -12.06
CA TYR A 1015 18.87 -9.10 -11.02
C TYR A 1015 18.88 -8.07 -9.88
N GLU A 1016 17.70 -7.60 -9.47
CA GLU A 1016 17.55 -6.60 -8.41
C GLU A 1016 17.49 -7.18 -6.99
N THR A 1017 17.23 -8.49 -6.87
CA THR A 1017 17.03 -9.16 -5.58
C THR A 1017 17.75 -10.51 -5.58
N VAL A 1018 18.55 -10.72 -4.54
CA VAL A 1018 19.34 -11.94 -4.31
C VAL A 1018 18.81 -12.64 -3.06
N LEU A 1019 18.48 -13.91 -3.19
CA LEU A 1019 18.05 -14.77 -2.09
C LEU A 1019 19.28 -15.54 -1.58
N VAL A 1020 19.56 -15.42 -0.28
CA VAL A 1020 20.57 -16.21 0.44
C VAL A 1020 19.81 -17.11 1.41
N GLU A 1021 19.95 -18.42 1.23
CA GLU A 1021 19.21 -19.42 2.00
C GLU A 1021 20.10 -20.63 2.30
N GLU A 1022 19.63 -21.51 3.18
CA GLU A 1022 20.28 -22.79 3.47
C GLU A 1022 20.39 -23.65 2.22
N CYS A 1023 21.56 -24.26 2.05
CA CYS A 1023 21.73 -25.30 1.06
C CYS A 1023 21.13 -26.61 1.61
N VAL A 1024 20.18 -27.18 0.90
CA VAL A 1024 19.53 -28.45 1.25
C VAL A 1024 19.88 -29.52 0.23
N THR A 1025 20.00 -30.77 0.67
CA THR A 1025 20.36 -31.94 -0.16
C THR A 1025 19.18 -32.89 -0.33
N GLY A 1026 19.20 -33.63 -1.44
CA GLY A 1026 18.19 -34.62 -1.78
C GLY A 1026 18.06 -34.80 -3.29
N GLU A 1027 17.08 -35.59 -3.69
CA GLU A 1027 16.60 -35.66 -5.07
C GLU A 1027 15.60 -34.53 -5.34
N VAL A 1028 15.75 -33.86 -6.49
CA VAL A 1028 14.79 -32.85 -6.95
C VAL A 1028 13.62 -33.53 -7.64
N LEU A 1029 12.45 -33.47 -7.03
CA LEU A 1029 11.20 -33.97 -7.57
C LEU A 1029 10.28 -32.81 -7.96
N ARG A 1030 9.63 -32.94 -9.11
CA ARG A 1030 8.55 -32.06 -9.53
C ARG A 1030 7.22 -32.78 -9.45
N PHE A 1031 6.29 -32.22 -8.70
CA PHE A 1031 4.90 -32.66 -8.64
C PHE A 1031 4.05 -31.76 -9.56
N LEU A 1032 3.05 -32.34 -10.22
CA LEU A 1032 2.07 -31.62 -11.02
C LEU A 1032 0.74 -31.60 -10.27
N TYR A 1033 0.34 -30.40 -9.87
CA TYR A 1033 -0.94 -30.11 -9.24
C TYR A 1033 -1.92 -29.55 -10.28
N ILE A 1034 -3.13 -30.10 -10.32
CA ILE A 1034 -4.24 -29.65 -11.17
C ILE A 1034 -5.51 -29.57 -10.32
N GLY A 1035 -6.12 -28.38 -10.30
CA GLY A 1035 -7.33 -28.06 -9.55
C GLY A 1035 -7.10 -28.09 -8.04
N SER A 1036 -7.26 -29.28 -7.45
CA SER A 1036 -7.06 -29.55 -6.03
C SER A 1036 -6.23 -30.80 -5.75
N LYS A 1037 -5.68 -31.42 -6.81
CA LYS A 1037 -5.04 -32.73 -6.74
C LYS A 1037 -3.66 -32.77 -7.38
N VAL A 1038 -2.76 -33.51 -6.77
CA VAL A 1038 -1.50 -33.91 -7.41
C VAL A 1038 -1.76 -35.11 -8.31
N VAL A 1039 -1.48 -34.97 -9.60
CA VAL A 1039 -1.81 -35.98 -10.62
C VAL A 1039 -0.60 -36.75 -11.15
N ALA A 1040 0.61 -36.19 -10.96
CA ALA A 1040 1.85 -36.80 -11.41
C ALA A 1040 3.04 -36.27 -10.60
N ALA A 1041 4.07 -37.09 -10.45
CA ALA A 1041 5.38 -36.71 -9.92
C ALA A 1041 6.49 -37.25 -10.83
N ARG A 1042 7.56 -36.48 -10.99
CA ARG A 1042 8.71 -36.89 -11.78
C ARG A 1042 10.01 -36.46 -11.13
N ARG A 1043 11.07 -37.23 -11.34
CA ARG A 1043 12.45 -36.85 -11.00
C ARG A 1043 13.30 -36.75 -12.27
N GLY A 1044 14.30 -35.88 -12.21
CA GLY A 1044 15.28 -35.72 -13.29
C GLY A 1044 16.60 -36.40 -12.92
N VAL A 1045 17.01 -37.39 -13.70
CA VAL A 1045 18.33 -38.00 -13.61
C VAL A 1045 19.28 -37.23 -14.54
N PRO A 1046 20.33 -36.56 -14.02
CA PRO A 1046 21.22 -35.77 -14.86
C PRO A 1046 21.81 -36.55 -16.04
N ALA A 1047 22.19 -35.81 -17.09
CA ALA A 1047 22.77 -36.36 -18.30
C ALA A 1047 23.95 -37.29 -17.96
N HIS A 1048 23.92 -38.53 -18.44
CA HIS A 1048 24.94 -39.52 -18.12
C HIS A 1048 25.12 -40.57 -19.22
N VAL A 1049 26.26 -41.24 -19.18
CA VAL A 1049 26.55 -42.50 -19.90
C VAL A 1049 26.89 -43.60 -18.90
N VAL A 1050 26.78 -44.85 -19.32
CA VAL A 1050 27.18 -46.02 -18.53
C VAL A 1050 28.36 -46.68 -19.23
N GLY A 1051 29.44 -46.92 -18.51
CA GLY A 1051 30.64 -47.56 -19.03
C GLY A 1051 30.37 -49.00 -19.45
N ASP A 1052 30.98 -49.40 -20.56
CA ASP A 1052 31.05 -50.81 -21.00
C ASP A 1052 32.42 -51.44 -20.68
N GLY A 1053 33.32 -50.69 -20.04
CA GLY A 1053 34.68 -51.11 -19.70
C GLY A 1053 35.70 -50.91 -20.82
N THR A 1054 35.30 -50.47 -22.00
CA THR A 1054 36.19 -50.37 -23.19
C THR A 1054 36.08 -49.06 -23.96
N SER A 1055 34.87 -48.52 -24.15
CA SER A 1055 34.62 -47.28 -24.89
C SER A 1055 34.85 -46.03 -24.04
N SER A 1056 35.39 -44.99 -24.67
CA SER A 1056 35.54 -43.66 -24.08
C SER A 1056 34.19 -42.97 -23.84
N VAL A 1057 34.14 -42.00 -22.92
CA VAL A 1057 32.94 -41.16 -22.69
C VAL A 1057 32.43 -40.53 -24.00
N ARG A 1058 33.33 -40.08 -24.89
CA ARG A 1058 32.98 -39.55 -26.21
C ARG A 1058 32.26 -40.58 -27.10
N GLU A 1059 32.77 -41.82 -27.13
CA GLU A 1059 32.15 -42.91 -27.89
C GLU A 1059 30.80 -43.33 -27.30
N LEU A 1060 30.71 -43.42 -25.97
CA LEU A 1060 29.47 -43.75 -25.26
C LEU A 1060 28.38 -42.68 -25.49
N VAL A 1061 28.77 -41.39 -25.49
CA VAL A 1061 27.86 -40.29 -25.83
C VAL A 1061 27.38 -40.40 -27.28
N ALA A 1062 28.27 -40.71 -28.22
CA ALA A 1062 27.91 -40.89 -29.62
C ALA A 1062 26.96 -42.08 -29.81
N ALA A 1063 27.22 -43.21 -29.16
CA ALA A 1063 26.39 -44.41 -29.19
C ALA A 1063 24.99 -44.16 -28.60
N LYS A 1064 24.91 -43.57 -27.41
CA LYS A 1064 23.63 -43.21 -26.77
C LYS A 1064 22.84 -42.22 -27.63
N ASN A 1065 23.50 -41.23 -28.24
CA ASN A 1065 22.85 -40.31 -29.18
C ASN A 1065 22.39 -40.99 -30.48
N ALA A 1066 23.11 -42.00 -30.99
CA ALA A 1066 22.69 -42.76 -32.16
C ALA A 1066 21.43 -43.61 -31.87
N ASP A 1067 21.39 -44.26 -30.70
CA ASP A 1067 20.21 -45.00 -30.23
C ASP A 1067 19.00 -44.06 -30.01
N LEU A 1068 19.20 -42.92 -29.35
CA LEU A 1068 18.17 -41.89 -29.18
C LEU A 1068 17.61 -41.42 -30.53
N ARG A 1069 18.46 -41.23 -31.55
CA ARG A 1069 17.98 -40.92 -32.91
C ARG A 1069 17.15 -42.04 -33.51
N ARG A 1070 17.58 -43.30 -33.36
CA ARG A 1070 16.85 -44.49 -33.85
C ARG A 1070 15.47 -44.60 -33.20
N ARG A 1071 15.34 -44.26 -31.92
CA ARG A 1071 14.08 -44.26 -31.17
C ARG A 1071 13.22 -43.01 -31.40
N GLY A 1072 13.64 -42.11 -32.30
CA GLY A 1072 12.89 -40.89 -32.61
C GLY A 1072 12.92 -39.83 -31.49
N ALA A 1073 13.90 -39.88 -30.58
CA ALA A 1073 14.01 -38.91 -29.50
C ALA A 1073 14.32 -37.50 -30.04
N ASP A 1074 13.67 -36.52 -29.42
CA ASP A 1074 13.83 -35.11 -29.78
C ASP A 1074 15.26 -34.61 -29.54
N ARG A 1075 15.59 -33.46 -30.13
CA ARG A 1075 16.93 -32.86 -30.03
C ARG A 1075 17.36 -32.52 -28.60
N HIS A 1076 16.41 -32.28 -27.69
CA HIS A 1076 16.68 -31.85 -26.31
C HIS A 1076 17.02 -33.03 -25.40
N SER A 1077 16.70 -34.25 -25.82
CA SER A 1077 17.02 -35.49 -25.12
C SER A 1077 18.43 -36.01 -25.47
N ARG A 1078 19.13 -35.35 -26.41
CA ARG A 1078 20.44 -35.75 -26.91
C ARG A 1078 21.55 -35.16 -26.04
N LEU A 1079 22.50 -36.00 -25.67
CA LEU A 1079 23.67 -35.62 -24.86
C LEU A 1079 24.60 -34.69 -25.65
N ARG A 1080 25.24 -33.76 -24.93
CA ARG A 1080 26.24 -32.83 -25.46
C ARG A 1080 27.58 -33.03 -24.75
N LEU A 1081 28.65 -32.73 -25.48
CA LEU A 1081 30.02 -32.65 -24.98
C LEU A 1081 30.59 -31.30 -25.43
N GLY A 1082 30.02 -30.22 -24.90
CA GLY A 1082 30.50 -28.86 -25.11
C GLY A 1082 31.52 -28.45 -24.04
N PRO A 1083 32.00 -27.19 -24.06
CA PRO A 1083 32.95 -26.68 -23.09
C PRO A 1083 32.50 -26.90 -21.62
N ASP A 1084 31.23 -26.66 -21.33
CA ASP A 1084 30.67 -26.80 -19.97
C ASP A 1084 30.69 -28.27 -19.48
N GLU A 1085 30.33 -29.22 -20.35
CA GLU A 1085 30.36 -30.65 -20.00
C GLU A 1085 31.78 -31.19 -19.88
N LEU A 1086 32.71 -30.70 -20.71
CA LEU A 1086 34.13 -31.04 -20.60
C LEU A 1086 34.74 -30.51 -19.30
N GLU A 1087 34.42 -29.28 -18.92
CA GLU A 1087 34.83 -28.70 -17.64
C GLU A 1087 34.23 -29.49 -16.46
N PHE A 1088 32.95 -29.90 -16.56
CA PHE A 1088 32.31 -30.74 -15.54
C PHE A 1088 33.04 -32.07 -15.36
N LEU A 1089 33.36 -32.78 -16.45
CA LEU A 1089 34.13 -34.02 -16.40
C LEU A 1089 35.50 -33.80 -15.75
N GLN A 1090 36.21 -32.74 -16.14
CA GLN A 1090 37.53 -32.43 -15.62
C GLN A 1090 37.53 -32.17 -14.11
N ARG A 1091 36.51 -31.45 -13.60
CA ARG A 1091 36.32 -31.23 -12.16
C ARG A 1091 36.08 -32.52 -11.38
N HIS A 1092 35.62 -33.59 -12.04
CA HIS A 1092 35.42 -34.92 -11.45
C HIS A 1092 36.56 -35.89 -11.79
N GLY A 1093 37.70 -35.38 -12.28
CA GLY A 1093 38.88 -36.20 -12.58
C GLY A 1093 38.76 -37.06 -13.84
N LEU A 1094 37.79 -36.76 -14.72
CA LEU A 1094 37.53 -37.49 -15.96
C LEU A 1094 37.80 -36.60 -17.18
N SER A 1095 37.99 -37.22 -18.36
CA SER A 1095 37.99 -36.53 -19.64
C SER A 1095 37.03 -37.22 -20.61
N ASP A 1096 36.79 -36.61 -21.76
CA ASP A 1096 36.00 -37.22 -22.83
C ASP A 1096 36.68 -38.47 -23.44
N GLN A 1097 37.98 -38.67 -23.17
CA GLN A 1097 38.75 -39.85 -23.58
C GLN A 1097 38.79 -40.95 -22.52
N THR A 1098 38.30 -40.70 -21.30
CA THR A 1098 38.25 -41.71 -20.25
C THR A 1098 37.32 -42.85 -20.65
N ALA A 1099 37.78 -44.11 -20.54
CA ALA A 1099 36.95 -45.30 -20.69
C ALA A 1099 36.44 -45.74 -19.30
N PRO A 1100 35.16 -45.51 -18.95
CA PRO A 1100 34.64 -45.85 -17.63
C PRO A 1100 34.50 -47.37 -17.48
N ALA A 1101 34.67 -47.89 -16.25
CA ALA A 1101 34.53 -49.32 -16.00
C ALA A 1101 33.11 -49.80 -16.32
N HIS A 1102 32.97 -51.10 -16.60
CA HIS A 1102 31.68 -51.68 -16.96
C HIS A 1102 30.66 -51.48 -15.82
N GLY A 1103 29.56 -50.78 -16.12
CA GLY A 1103 28.49 -50.47 -15.16
C GLY A 1103 28.63 -49.12 -14.47
N ASP A 1104 29.77 -48.43 -14.58
CA ASP A 1104 29.97 -47.12 -13.95
C ASP A 1104 29.14 -46.05 -14.66
N ARG A 1105 28.40 -45.26 -13.89
CA ARG A 1105 27.62 -44.14 -14.41
C ARG A 1105 28.45 -42.86 -14.38
N VAL A 1106 28.76 -42.31 -15.55
CA VAL A 1106 29.47 -41.04 -15.70
C VAL A 1106 28.48 -39.94 -16.03
N PHE A 1107 28.34 -38.98 -15.13
CA PHE A 1107 27.50 -37.79 -15.33
C PHE A 1107 28.25 -36.72 -16.15
N LEU A 1108 27.51 -36.02 -16.99
CA LEU A 1108 27.99 -34.95 -17.86
C LEU A 1108 27.58 -33.56 -17.37
N SER A 1109 26.66 -33.49 -16.41
CA SER A 1109 26.14 -32.25 -15.82
C SER A 1109 25.55 -32.54 -14.44
N SER A 1110 25.49 -31.53 -13.57
CA SER A 1110 24.70 -31.56 -12.32
C SER A 1110 23.24 -31.17 -12.52
N LEU A 1111 22.85 -30.69 -13.71
CA LEU A 1111 21.49 -30.23 -13.97
C LEU A 1111 20.55 -31.40 -14.27
N SER A 1112 19.45 -31.48 -13.53
CA SER A 1112 18.39 -32.50 -13.68
C SER A 1112 17.26 -32.08 -14.64
N ASN A 1113 17.44 -30.99 -15.38
CA ASN A 1113 16.43 -30.47 -16.31
C ASN A 1113 16.57 -31.07 -17.71
N ARG A 1114 15.44 -31.33 -18.40
CA ARG A 1114 15.42 -31.87 -19.77
C ARG A 1114 16.23 -31.04 -20.78
N HIS A 1115 16.31 -29.72 -20.61
CA HIS A 1115 17.12 -28.85 -21.49
C HIS A 1115 18.63 -29.10 -21.36
N ALA A 1116 19.07 -29.75 -20.27
CA ALA A 1116 20.42 -30.25 -20.05
C ALA A 1116 20.55 -31.75 -20.42
N ALA A 1117 19.61 -32.29 -21.20
CA ALA A 1117 19.57 -33.70 -21.59
C ALA A 1117 19.47 -34.69 -20.43
N ALA A 1118 18.90 -34.26 -19.28
CA ALA A 1118 18.54 -35.15 -18.19
C ALA A 1118 17.43 -36.13 -18.62
N GLU A 1119 17.54 -37.38 -18.16
CA GLU A 1119 16.47 -38.37 -18.28
C GLU A 1119 15.37 -38.06 -17.27
N ILE A 1120 14.12 -38.00 -17.74
CA ILE A 1120 12.97 -37.70 -16.88
C ILE A 1120 12.27 -39.01 -16.54
N VAL A 1121 12.19 -39.34 -15.25
CA VAL A 1121 11.59 -40.58 -14.77
C VAL A 1121 10.26 -40.26 -14.09
N ASP A 1122 9.17 -40.87 -14.53
CA ASP A 1122 7.91 -40.86 -13.78
C ASP A 1122 8.11 -41.64 -12.49
N CYS A 1123 7.77 -41.02 -11.36
CA CYS A 1123 7.88 -41.62 -10.03
C CYS A 1123 6.60 -41.41 -9.22
N THR A 1124 5.48 -41.19 -9.91
CA THR A 1124 4.20 -40.87 -9.26
C THR A 1124 3.73 -41.96 -8.31
N ASP A 1125 3.96 -43.23 -8.64
CA ASP A 1125 3.56 -44.36 -7.80
C ASP A 1125 4.68 -44.80 -6.85
N ASP A 1126 5.88 -44.24 -6.99
CA ASP A 1126 7.06 -44.56 -6.17
C ASP A 1126 7.18 -43.65 -4.93
N VAL A 1127 6.60 -42.44 -4.98
CA VAL A 1127 6.63 -41.49 -3.86
C VAL A 1127 5.67 -41.90 -2.75
N HIS A 1128 6.08 -41.71 -1.50
CA HIS A 1128 5.19 -41.97 -0.37
C HIS A 1128 3.91 -41.11 -0.45
N PRO A 1129 2.69 -41.67 -0.24
CA PRO A 1129 1.43 -40.94 -0.45
C PRO A 1129 1.27 -39.63 0.32
N SER A 1130 1.96 -39.46 1.45
CA SER A 1130 1.97 -38.23 2.23
C SER A 1130 2.42 -37.00 1.44
N TYR A 1131 3.29 -37.17 0.44
CA TYR A 1131 3.75 -36.05 -0.39
C TYR A 1131 2.61 -35.45 -1.21
N LEU A 1132 1.67 -36.27 -1.67
CA LEU A 1132 0.49 -35.78 -2.40
C LEU A 1132 -0.31 -34.82 -1.51
N THR A 1133 -0.59 -35.22 -0.27
CA THR A 1133 -1.34 -34.39 0.69
C THR A 1133 -0.60 -33.11 1.06
N VAL A 1134 0.71 -33.20 1.32
CA VAL A 1134 1.53 -32.04 1.70
C VAL A 1134 1.63 -31.03 0.56
N VAL A 1135 1.83 -31.51 -0.67
CA VAL A 1135 1.87 -30.66 -1.87
C VAL A 1135 0.50 -30.04 -2.16
N GLU A 1136 -0.59 -30.79 -2.05
CA GLU A 1136 -1.96 -30.27 -2.21
C GLU A 1136 -2.25 -29.13 -1.23
N LYS A 1137 -1.96 -29.33 0.06
CA LYS A 1137 -2.17 -28.30 1.09
C LYS A 1137 -1.29 -27.08 0.86
N ALA A 1138 0.01 -27.26 0.62
CA ALA A 1138 0.93 -26.15 0.37
C ALA A 1138 0.51 -25.31 -0.84
N THR A 1139 0.12 -25.97 -1.93
CA THR A 1139 -0.29 -25.30 -3.17
C THR A 1139 -1.60 -24.54 -2.99
N SER A 1140 -2.55 -25.08 -2.22
CA SER A 1140 -3.84 -24.43 -1.94
C SER A 1140 -3.75 -23.09 -1.21
N LEU A 1141 -2.60 -22.79 -0.58
CA LEU A 1141 -2.35 -21.48 0.04
C LEU A 1141 -2.13 -20.36 -0.98
N ILE A 1142 -1.84 -20.70 -2.24
CA ILE A 1142 -1.60 -19.71 -3.29
C ILE A 1142 -2.94 -19.39 -3.98
N PRO A 1143 -3.42 -18.13 -3.90
CA PRO A 1143 -4.72 -17.77 -4.45
C PRO A 1143 -4.76 -17.92 -5.97
N ASP A 1144 -5.90 -18.40 -6.46
CA ASP A 1144 -6.22 -18.63 -7.88
C ASP A 1144 -5.26 -19.59 -8.61
N ILE A 1145 -4.52 -20.46 -7.90
CA ILE A 1145 -3.67 -21.45 -8.56
C ILE A 1145 -4.48 -22.70 -8.92
N ALA A 1146 -4.67 -22.93 -10.22
CA ALA A 1146 -5.34 -24.10 -10.76
C ALA A 1146 -4.33 -25.13 -11.31
N VAL A 1147 -3.24 -24.68 -11.92
CA VAL A 1147 -2.19 -25.59 -12.43
C VAL A 1147 -0.83 -25.16 -11.90
N CYS A 1148 -0.13 -26.07 -11.22
CA CYS A 1148 1.17 -25.77 -10.63
C CYS A 1148 2.15 -26.93 -10.76
N GLY A 1149 3.40 -26.60 -11.07
CA GLY A 1149 4.55 -27.49 -10.90
C GLY A 1149 5.23 -27.17 -9.59
N VAL A 1150 5.25 -28.11 -8.67
CA VAL A 1150 5.78 -27.92 -7.31
C VAL A 1150 7.09 -28.68 -7.19
N ASP A 1151 8.19 -27.97 -6.96
CA ASP A 1151 9.51 -28.56 -6.83
C ASP A 1151 9.86 -28.75 -5.36
N LEU A 1152 10.14 -30.00 -4.99
CA LEU A 1152 10.64 -30.37 -3.68
C LEU A 1152 12.04 -30.97 -3.80
N MET A 1153 12.87 -30.69 -2.82
CA MET A 1153 14.07 -31.47 -2.53
C MET A 1153 13.68 -32.54 -1.50
N ILE A 1154 13.93 -33.82 -1.79
CA ILE A 1154 13.52 -34.94 -0.94
C ILE A 1154 14.72 -35.88 -0.72
N ALA A 1155 15.06 -36.17 0.54
CA ALA A 1155 16.19 -37.04 0.86
C ALA A 1155 15.89 -38.51 0.54
N ASP A 1156 14.73 -39.02 0.95
CA ASP A 1156 14.23 -40.35 0.58
C ASP A 1156 12.74 -40.28 0.22
N ILE A 1157 12.44 -40.60 -1.05
CA ILE A 1157 11.08 -40.53 -1.61
C ILE A 1157 10.13 -41.60 -1.06
N SER A 1158 10.67 -42.68 -0.48
CA SER A 1158 9.89 -43.79 0.09
C SER A 1158 9.46 -43.54 1.53
N VAL A 1159 10.08 -42.55 2.19
CA VAL A 1159 9.80 -42.16 3.58
C VAL A 1159 8.69 -41.11 3.62
N PRO A 1160 7.82 -41.08 4.65
CA PRO A 1160 6.79 -40.05 4.77
C PRO A 1160 7.34 -38.61 4.74
N ALA A 1161 6.48 -37.70 4.30
CA ALA A 1161 6.74 -36.27 4.30
C ALA A 1161 6.74 -35.77 5.76
N ALA A 1162 7.93 -35.55 6.29
CA ALA A 1162 8.19 -35.02 7.62
C ALA A 1162 9.32 -33.97 7.56
N ASP A 1163 9.46 -33.20 8.63
CA ASP A 1163 10.53 -32.21 8.77
C ASP A 1163 11.90 -32.88 8.65
N GLY A 1164 12.81 -32.25 7.89
CA GLY A 1164 14.15 -32.76 7.61
C GLY A 1164 14.23 -33.78 6.47
N ASN A 1165 13.12 -34.38 6.02
CA ASN A 1165 13.12 -35.27 4.84
C ASN A 1165 12.80 -34.53 3.53
N HIS A 1166 12.14 -33.37 3.59
CA HIS A 1166 11.78 -32.60 2.41
C HIS A 1166 11.82 -31.09 2.61
N HIS A 1167 12.02 -30.36 1.51
CA HIS A 1167 11.95 -28.91 1.45
C HIS A 1167 11.29 -28.44 0.15
N PHE A 1168 10.32 -27.54 0.24
CA PHE A 1168 9.75 -26.86 -0.91
C PHE A 1168 10.74 -25.85 -1.48
N ILE A 1169 11.03 -25.94 -2.77
CA ILE A 1169 12.04 -25.13 -3.47
C ILE A 1169 11.40 -24.02 -4.30
N GLU A 1170 10.42 -24.36 -5.14
CA GLU A 1170 9.67 -23.40 -5.94
C GLU A 1170 8.31 -23.94 -6.39
N LEU A 1171 7.37 -23.01 -6.62
CA LEU A 1171 6.08 -23.28 -7.26
C LEU A 1171 6.06 -22.59 -8.63
N ASN A 1172 5.61 -23.30 -9.65
CA ASN A 1172 5.66 -22.85 -11.05
C ASN A 1172 4.27 -22.91 -11.69
N THR A 1173 3.70 -21.77 -12.05
CA THR A 1173 2.43 -21.69 -12.80
C THR A 1173 2.56 -22.11 -14.27
N THR A 1174 3.77 -22.42 -14.73
CA THR A 1174 4.06 -22.95 -16.07
C THR A 1174 4.88 -24.24 -15.96
N PRO A 1175 4.31 -25.36 -15.47
CA PRO A 1175 5.04 -26.54 -15.00
C PRO A 1175 5.90 -27.25 -16.06
N GLY A 1176 5.58 -27.09 -17.34
CA GLY A 1176 6.15 -27.87 -18.44
C GLY A 1176 5.63 -29.31 -18.43
N LEU A 1177 4.59 -29.58 -19.21
CA LEU A 1177 3.83 -30.84 -19.10
C LEU A 1177 4.53 -32.05 -19.72
N ARG A 1178 5.39 -31.84 -20.72
CA ARG A 1178 6.00 -32.95 -21.50
C ARG A 1178 6.70 -33.99 -20.64
N GLY A 1179 7.37 -33.57 -19.56
CA GLY A 1179 8.08 -34.49 -18.67
C GLY A 1179 7.16 -35.39 -17.84
N HIS A 1180 5.93 -34.96 -17.58
CA HIS A 1180 4.90 -35.79 -16.94
C HIS A 1180 4.09 -36.57 -17.97
N HIS A 1181 3.87 -35.98 -19.14
CA HIS A 1181 3.05 -36.58 -20.20
C HIS A 1181 3.77 -37.71 -20.93
N GLN A 1182 5.06 -37.52 -21.23
CA GLN A 1182 5.91 -38.46 -21.96
C GLN A 1182 7.29 -38.52 -21.28
N PRO A 1183 7.41 -39.22 -20.14
CA PRO A 1183 8.68 -39.39 -19.46
C PRO A 1183 9.66 -40.22 -20.32
N SER A 1184 10.95 -40.10 -20.03
CA SER A 1184 12.00 -40.94 -20.64
C SER A 1184 11.90 -42.40 -20.17
N VAL A 1185 11.52 -42.58 -18.91
CA VAL A 1185 11.37 -43.88 -18.24
C VAL A 1185 10.14 -43.81 -17.33
N GLY A 1186 9.34 -44.89 -17.27
CA GLY A 1186 8.14 -44.97 -16.45
C GLY A 1186 6.84 -44.78 -17.24
N VAL A 1187 5.74 -44.54 -16.53
CA VAL A 1187 4.39 -44.56 -17.10
C VAL A 1187 4.04 -43.21 -17.73
N SER A 1188 3.52 -43.25 -18.96
CA SER A 1188 2.95 -42.08 -19.63
C SER A 1188 1.63 -41.69 -18.97
N ARG A 1189 1.48 -40.42 -18.54
CA ARG A 1189 0.24 -39.93 -17.89
C ARG A 1189 -0.39 -38.82 -18.72
N ASP A 1190 -1.68 -38.94 -19.06
CA ASP A 1190 -2.39 -37.91 -19.87
C ASP A 1190 -2.71 -36.64 -19.06
N VAL A 1191 -1.68 -35.96 -18.61
CA VAL A 1191 -1.80 -34.74 -17.81
C VAL A 1191 -2.35 -33.56 -18.62
N ALA A 1192 -2.27 -33.62 -19.96
CA ALA A 1192 -2.85 -32.57 -20.80
C ALA A 1192 -4.36 -32.74 -20.88
N GLY A 1193 -4.85 -33.97 -21.07
CA GLY A 1193 -6.26 -34.33 -20.95
C GLY A 1193 -6.84 -33.95 -19.60
N MET A 1194 -6.15 -34.25 -18.50
CA MET A 1194 -6.58 -33.88 -17.15
C MET A 1194 -6.74 -32.36 -16.94
N ILE A 1195 -5.87 -31.53 -17.53
CA ILE A 1195 -6.02 -30.06 -17.48
C ILE A 1195 -7.27 -29.63 -18.26
N ILE A 1196 -7.49 -30.18 -19.46
CA ILE A 1196 -8.67 -29.85 -20.26
C ILE A 1196 -9.97 -30.33 -19.59
N GLU A 1197 -9.98 -31.51 -18.98
CA GLU A 1197 -11.11 -31.99 -18.17
C GLU A 1197 -11.39 -31.04 -17.00
N HIS A 1198 -10.35 -30.59 -16.29
CA HIS A 1198 -10.52 -29.62 -15.21
C HIS A 1198 -11.15 -28.31 -15.72
N VAL A 1199 -10.73 -27.82 -16.90
CA VAL A 1199 -11.32 -26.65 -17.57
C VAL A 1199 -12.79 -26.89 -17.92
N ILE A 1200 -13.16 -28.08 -18.40
CA ILE A 1200 -14.55 -28.42 -18.76
C ILE A 1200 -15.47 -28.44 -17.53
N HIS A 1201 -14.98 -28.97 -16.41
CA HIS A 1201 -15.83 -29.33 -15.27
C HIS A 1201 -15.86 -28.31 -14.14
N ASN A 1202 -14.74 -27.64 -13.82
CA ASN A 1202 -14.55 -27.05 -12.49
C ASN A 1202 -14.01 -25.62 -12.45
N LEU A 1203 -13.59 -25.05 -13.57
CA LEU A 1203 -13.24 -23.63 -13.60
C LEU A 1203 -14.53 -22.80 -13.72
N PRO A 1204 -14.62 -21.65 -13.01
CA PRO A 1204 -15.86 -20.90 -12.83
C PRO A 1204 -16.50 -20.45 -14.15
#